data_AF-A0A846YEQ2-F1
#
_entry.id   AF-A0A846YEQ2-F1
#
_cell.length_a   1.000
_cell.length_b   1.000
_cell.length_c   1.000
_cell.angle_alpha   90.00
_cell.angle_beta   90.00
_cell.angle_gamma   90.00
#
_symmetry.space_group_name_H-M   'P 1'
#
loop_
_entity.id
_entity.type
_entity.pdbx_description
1 polymer ?
#
loop_
_entity_poly.entity_id
_entity_poly.type
_entity_poly.pdbx_seq_one_letter_code
_entity_poly.pdbx_strand_id
1 'polypeptide(L)'
;MGNEVEHNETGRRSAGPGARAKQRRAMWLGAAAGVVIVSAVLVGWSVADQILPGMAGVVALSAALDIAIAFGAAAVLTLVVWAVLRRRVRWFSLYLWVVSAGLILLSTRGAGTSATAWYLTVASAVVGASLVGAGAGMLLCRDTSRMPRRPIAVSAVGILVFCLPGSWLVAGGQPAPSADAVVAGVDGGAPGPLAVETAVYGSGTDRRAPYDSAGVDLRTEPVDASAIVSGWDDRRVRHWGFDADRFPLNAQVWYPVSDLPAPLVLIVHGNSSAATASEAGFGYLGRYLASHGFVVAALDENFLNTGPLDRSGGLGGVDHARGWLILEHLKVWQDWAGEPGHRLGSRVDMSRIGLAGHSRGGEAITTADELNAGAEAPGFAIRSLFALAPTEGLYEPQAVRSADTDYVVLQGAQDADVIGFGGLDQWARVAVGDGVAGLKGAVIVEGLNHAQFNSRWGSYDIGNGLPKHFIDTGRLVSAKQQQHIAAAWALATFRATLGDDPAARAALITALTAPRDADRPRSARRAITSGTTPAAEVTSAGDGEFQEVPLPLRGAPGAEIVHSVRWEAGDAAPTVTARFPGGVDLGVARLVFDAGSRLQPVDVRIRVTDTAGRTATLPAAVRVGGPLDTEYLRWEWMQPVAATQPLPQTYAVEVSPEVMHAAGVNPTAVSSVDLVFPADTAGSVLLGPIGLRPE
;
A
#
# COMPACT_ATOMS: atom_id res chain seq x y z
N MET A 1 -34.15 -92.27 8.40
CA MET A 1 -32.82 -92.04 7.78
C MET A 1 -32.93 -90.77 6.94
N GLY A 2 -32.05 -89.80 7.18
CA GLY A 2 -31.85 -88.60 6.37
C GLY A 2 -32.85 -87.47 6.60
N ASN A 3 -32.53 -86.53 7.49
CA ASN A 3 -33.02 -85.15 7.39
C ASN A 3 -31.82 -84.21 7.53
N GLU A 4 -31.59 -83.43 6.48
CA GLU A 4 -30.60 -82.38 6.37
C GLU A 4 -30.86 -81.27 7.38
N VAL A 5 -29.79 -80.80 8.01
CA VAL A 5 -29.78 -79.59 8.83
C VAL A 5 -29.22 -78.47 7.97
N GLU A 6 -30.08 -77.54 7.59
CA GLU A 6 -29.72 -76.30 6.92
C GLU A 6 -29.30 -75.26 7.99
N HIS A 7 -28.00 -74.97 8.07
CA HIS A 7 -27.45 -73.91 8.91
C HIS A 7 -27.49 -72.57 8.15
N ASN A 8 -28.35 -71.66 8.59
CA ASN A 8 -28.32 -70.26 8.15
C ASN A 8 -27.67 -69.40 9.26
N GLU A 9 -26.35 -69.21 9.20
CA GLU A 9 -25.61 -68.27 10.05
C GLU A 9 -25.51 -66.90 9.36
N THR A 10 -26.38 -65.96 9.75
CA THR A 10 -26.11 -64.52 9.60
C THR A 10 -26.28 -63.81 10.95
N GLY A 11 -25.44 -64.20 11.92
CA GLY A 11 -25.35 -63.57 13.24
C GLY A 11 -24.71 -62.16 13.19
N ARG A 12 -25.48 -61.13 12.81
CA ARG A 12 -25.13 -59.73 13.10
C ARG A 12 -25.27 -59.48 14.62
N ARG A 13 -24.26 -59.88 15.41
CA ARG A 13 -24.13 -59.41 16.81
C ARG A 13 -23.99 -57.88 16.79
N SER A 14 -25.07 -57.21 17.17
CA SER A 14 -25.11 -55.76 17.28
C SER A 14 -24.41 -55.34 18.58
N ALA A 15 -23.48 -54.38 18.52
CA ALA A 15 -22.75 -53.92 19.71
C ALA A 15 -23.72 -53.43 20.80
N GLY A 16 -23.52 -53.86 22.04
CA GLY A 16 -24.39 -53.51 23.17
C GLY A 16 -24.44 -52.00 23.46
N PRO A 17 -25.49 -51.51 24.17
CA PRO A 17 -25.71 -50.08 24.40
C PRO A 17 -24.52 -49.33 25.02
N GLY A 18 -23.79 -49.96 25.94
CA GLY A 18 -22.61 -49.38 26.61
C GLY A 18 -21.40 -49.20 25.69
N ALA A 19 -21.14 -50.14 24.79
CA ALA A 19 -20.05 -50.04 23.81
C ALA A 19 -20.30 -48.91 22.80
N ARG A 20 -21.56 -48.75 22.36
CA ARG A 20 -21.97 -47.64 21.49
C ARG A 20 -21.84 -46.27 22.18
N ALA A 21 -22.16 -46.19 23.47
CA ALA A 21 -22.00 -44.97 24.26
C ALA A 21 -20.52 -44.58 24.45
N LYS A 22 -19.65 -45.56 24.75
CA LYS A 22 -18.19 -45.35 24.86
C LYS A 22 -17.58 -44.86 23.54
N GLN A 23 -17.95 -45.48 22.43
CA GLN A 23 -17.48 -45.09 21.10
C GLN A 23 -17.95 -43.68 20.71
N ARG A 24 -19.21 -43.33 20.98
CA ARG A 24 -19.74 -41.97 20.75
C ARG A 24 -19.03 -40.93 21.59
N ARG A 25 -18.73 -41.21 22.86
CA ARG A 25 -17.96 -40.31 23.73
C ARG A 25 -16.56 -40.08 23.19
N ALA A 26 -15.86 -41.14 22.77
CA ALA A 26 -14.51 -41.06 22.22
C ALA A 26 -14.47 -40.24 20.91
N MET A 27 -15.49 -40.40 20.06
CA MET A 27 -15.67 -39.59 18.84
C MET A 27 -15.76 -38.09 19.15
N TRP A 28 -16.64 -37.68 20.08
CA TRP A 28 -16.81 -36.26 20.43
C TRP A 28 -15.59 -35.67 21.15
N LEU A 29 -14.93 -36.44 22.02
CA LEU A 29 -13.68 -36.02 22.66
C LEU A 29 -12.55 -35.86 21.63
N GLY A 30 -12.44 -36.80 20.69
CA GLY A 30 -11.48 -36.70 19.60
C GLY A 30 -11.73 -35.48 18.72
N ALA A 31 -12.99 -35.21 18.36
CA ALA A 31 -13.37 -34.02 17.59
C ALA A 31 -12.99 -32.72 18.33
N ALA A 32 -13.29 -32.64 19.64
CA ALA A 32 -12.90 -31.50 20.46
C ALA A 32 -11.36 -31.34 20.52
N ALA A 33 -10.62 -32.43 20.71
CA ALA A 33 -9.15 -32.39 20.71
C ALA A 33 -8.58 -31.89 19.38
N GLY A 34 -9.16 -32.32 18.24
CA GLY A 34 -8.77 -31.83 16.92
C GLY A 34 -8.92 -30.31 16.79
N VAL A 35 -10.06 -29.77 17.23
CA VAL A 35 -10.31 -28.32 17.21
C VAL A 35 -9.35 -27.55 18.12
N VAL A 36 -9.06 -28.06 19.32
CA VAL A 36 -8.08 -27.43 20.23
C VAL A 36 -6.71 -27.39 19.59
N ILE A 37 -6.24 -28.49 18.99
CA ILE A 37 -4.92 -28.57 18.37
C ILE A 37 -4.81 -27.57 17.21
N VAL A 38 -5.75 -27.56 16.27
CA VAL A 38 -5.68 -26.64 15.13
C VAL A 38 -5.77 -25.18 15.56
N SER A 39 -6.64 -24.88 16.53
CA SER A 39 -6.79 -23.51 17.05
C SER A 39 -5.50 -23.06 17.73
N ALA A 40 -4.88 -23.93 18.54
CA ALA A 40 -3.62 -23.63 19.20
C ALA A 40 -2.48 -23.40 18.21
N VAL A 41 -2.40 -24.18 17.12
CA VAL A 41 -1.40 -23.99 16.06
C VAL A 41 -1.59 -22.64 15.35
N LEU A 42 -2.81 -22.33 14.90
CA LEU A 42 -3.09 -21.10 14.16
C LEU A 42 -2.93 -19.85 15.03
N VAL A 43 -3.42 -19.90 16.27
CA VAL A 43 -3.24 -18.80 17.25
C VAL A 43 -1.77 -18.67 17.62
N GLY A 44 -1.08 -19.77 17.89
CA GLY A 44 0.35 -19.78 18.22
C GLY A 44 1.21 -19.18 17.12
N TRP A 45 0.92 -19.50 15.86
CA TRP A 45 1.60 -18.88 14.71
C TRP A 45 1.33 -17.37 14.63
N SER A 46 0.06 -16.95 14.73
CA SER A 46 -0.29 -15.53 14.74
C SER A 46 0.37 -14.75 15.89
N VAL A 47 0.51 -15.38 17.07
CA VAL A 47 1.19 -14.79 18.23
C VAL A 47 2.70 -14.74 18.02
N ALA A 48 3.31 -15.78 17.44
CA ALA A 48 4.75 -15.83 17.18
C ALA A 48 5.20 -14.68 16.27
N ASP A 49 4.42 -14.34 15.25
CA ASP A 49 4.68 -13.21 14.35
C ASP A 49 4.63 -11.84 15.06
N GLN A 50 3.99 -11.75 16.22
CA GLN A 50 3.85 -10.53 17.02
C GLN A 50 4.87 -10.42 18.15
N ILE A 51 5.76 -11.41 18.32
CA ILE A 51 6.76 -11.38 19.39
C ILE A 51 7.81 -10.31 19.06
N LEU A 52 7.81 -9.23 19.86
CA LEU A 52 8.81 -8.17 19.80
C LEU A 52 9.82 -8.33 20.95
N PRO A 53 11.11 -7.98 20.74
CA PRO A 53 12.09 -7.88 21.81
C PRO A 53 11.56 -7.01 22.97
N GLY A 54 11.65 -7.52 24.20
CA GLY A 54 11.16 -6.83 25.39
C GLY A 54 9.63 -6.84 25.60
N MET A 55 8.85 -7.41 24.67
CA MET A 55 7.38 -7.42 24.72
C MET A 55 6.74 -8.81 24.83
N ALA A 56 7.54 -9.87 24.89
CA ALA A 56 7.04 -11.25 24.96
C ALA A 56 6.00 -11.45 26.09
N GLY A 57 6.21 -10.82 27.25
CA GLY A 57 5.26 -10.88 28.37
C GLY A 57 3.92 -10.20 28.08
N VAL A 58 3.92 -9.05 27.40
CA VAL A 58 2.70 -8.32 27.00
C VAL A 58 1.92 -9.11 25.96
N VAL A 59 2.63 -9.66 24.97
CA VAL A 59 2.04 -10.49 23.92
C VAL A 59 1.44 -11.77 24.51
N ALA A 60 2.17 -12.44 25.42
CA ALA A 60 1.70 -13.65 26.10
C ALA A 60 0.47 -13.37 26.98
N LEU A 61 0.46 -12.27 27.74
CA LEU A 61 -0.68 -11.86 28.54
C LEU A 61 -1.90 -11.56 27.66
N SER A 62 -1.70 -10.85 26.55
CA SER A 62 -2.77 -10.54 25.60
C SER A 62 -3.37 -11.82 25.00
N ALA A 63 -2.54 -12.77 24.59
CA ALA A 63 -2.99 -14.07 24.11
C ALA A 63 -3.76 -14.86 25.19
N ALA A 64 -3.28 -14.86 26.44
CA ALA A 64 -3.96 -15.52 27.55
C ALA A 64 -5.34 -14.89 27.84
N LEU A 65 -5.45 -13.56 27.77
CA LEU A 65 -6.71 -12.85 27.92
C LEU A 65 -7.69 -13.18 26.78
N ASP A 66 -7.23 -13.22 25.53
CA ASP A 66 -8.07 -13.61 24.40
C ASP A 66 -8.63 -15.03 24.57
N ILE A 67 -7.77 -15.97 25.00
CA ILE A 67 -8.16 -17.33 25.35
C ILE A 67 -9.23 -17.30 26.44
N ALA A 68 -9.00 -16.61 27.56
CA ALA A 68 -9.96 -16.54 28.64
C ALA A 68 -11.33 -15.96 28.21
N ILE A 69 -11.32 -14.86 27.44
CA ILE A 69 -12.54 -14.21 26.92
C ILE A 69 -13.30 -15.17 26.00
N ALA A 70 -12.61 -15.83 25.06
CA ALA A 70 -13.26 -16.73 24.12
C ALA A 70 -13.86 -17.95 24.82
N PHE A 71 -13.15 -18.56 25.77
CA PHE A 71 -13.67 -19.67 26.56
C PHE A 71 -14.86 -19.26 27.44
N GLY A 72 -14.83 -18.06 28.02
CA GLY A 72 -15.93 -17.49 28.80
C GLY A 72 -17.18 -17.23 27.95
N ALA A 73 -17.03 -16.54 26.81
CA ALA A 73 -18.11 -16.27 25.88
C ALA A 73 -18.71 -17.57 25.30
N ALA A 74 -17.86 -18.53 24.94
CA ALA A 74 -18.29 -19.85 24.49
C ALA A 74 -19.07 -20.61 25.58
N ALA A 75 -18.70 -20.46 26.86
CA ALA A 75 -19.41 -21.12 27.95
C ALA A 75 -20.84 -20.59 28.07
N VAL A 76 -21.02 -19.27 27.98
CA VAL A 76 -22.35 -18.63 27.98
C VAL A 76 -23.17 -19.13 26.79
N LEU A 77 -22.62 -19.12 25.57
CA LEU A 77 -23.31 -19.60 24.37
C LEU A 77 -23.74 -21.07 24.52
N THR A 78 -22.85 -21.91 25.03
CA THR A 78 -23.12 -23.33 25.25
C THR A 78 -24.21 -23.53 26.29
N LEU A 79 -24.22 -22.75 27.38
CA LEU A 79 -25.25 -22.80 28.41
C LEU A 79 -26.64 -22.41 27.86
N VAL A 80 -26.70 -21.37 27.01
CA VAL A 80 -27.94 -20.95 26.33
C VAL A 80 -28.46 -22.07 25.44
N VAL A 81 -27.61 -22.64 24.57
CA VAL A 81 -28.00 -23.77 23.71
C VAL A 81 -28.45 -24.98 24.53
N TRP A 82 -27.74 -25.28 25.62
CA TRP A 82 -28.08 -26.39 26.51
C TRP A 82 -29.42 -26.19 27.23
N ALA A 83 -29.74 -24.96 27.63
CA ALA A 83 -31.02 -24.58 28.22
C ALA A 83 -32.17 -24.72 27.22
N VAL A 84 -31.98 -24.24 25.98
CA VAL A 84 -32.98 -24.35 24.89
C VAL A 84 -33.25 -25.81 24.51
N LEU A 85 -32.21 -26.63 24.40
CA LEU A 85 -32.33 -28.04 23.99
C LEU A 85 -32.73 -29.00 25.14
N ARG A 86 -33.22 -28.45 26.27
CA ARG A 86 -33.73 -29.20 27.44
C ARG A 86 -32.80 -30.32 27.92
N ARG A 87 -31.49 -30.05 27.97
CA ARG A 87 -30.47 -30.94 28.57
C ARG A 87 -30.29 -32.33 27.94
N ARG A 88 -30.81 -32.57 26.71
CA ARG A 88 -30.84 -33.93 26.12
C ARG A 88 -29.48 -34.49 25.67
N VAL A 89 -28.39 -33.71 25.64
CA VAL A 89 -27.10 -34.17 25.07
C VAL A 89 -25.86 -33.61 25.82
N ARG A 90 -25.31 -34.38 26.77
CA ARG A 90 -24.16 -33.97 27.64
C ARG A 90 -22.78 -33.99 26.97
N TRP A 91 -22.56 -34.81 25.95
CA TRP A 91 -21.25 -34.91 25.26
C TRP A 91 -21.13 -33.91 24.11
N PHE A 92 -22.28 -33.54 23.54
CA PHE A 92 -22.40 -32.48 22.55
C PHE A 92 -22.07 -31.11 23.16
N SER A 93 -22.33 -30.88 24.45
CA SER A 93 -22.03 -29.60 25.10
C SER A 93 -20.54 -29.31 25.24
N LEU A 94 -19.67 -30.30 25.48
CA LEU A 94 -18.22 -30.07 25.52
C LEU A 94 -17.66 -29.73 24.13
N TYR A 95 -18.04 -30.51 23.12
CA TYR A 95 -17.62 -30.24 21.73
C TYR A 95 -18.14 -28.88 21.26
N LEU A 96 -19.41 -28.56 21.53
CA LEU A 96 -20.00 -27.26 21.20
C LEU A 96 -19.25 -26.11 21.87
N TRP A 97 -18.87 -26.26 23.15
CA TRP A 97 -18.08 -25.26 23.86
C TRP A 97 -16.72 -25.04 23.21
N VAL A 98 -15.98 -26.11 22.91
CA VAL A 98 -14.67 -26.04 22.28
C VAL A 98 -14.73 -25.47 20.88
N VAL A 99 -15.70 -25.87 20.05
CA VAL A 99 -15.91 -25.30 18.72
C VAL A 99 -16.25 -23.82 18.80
N SER A 100 -17.14 -23.43 19.73
CA SER A 100 -17.49 -22.03 19.92
C SER A 100 -16.28 -21.20 20.36
N ALA A 101 -15.47 -21.71 21.30
CA ALA A 101 -14.26 -21.04 21.74
C ALA A 101 -13.22 -20.93 20.61
N GLY A 102 -13.00 -22.01 19.84
CA GLY A 102 -12.11 -22.01 18.68
C GLY A 102 -12.56 -21.05 17.59
N LEU A 103 -13.85 -21.03 17.26
CA LEU A 103 -14.41 -20.09 16.28
C LEU A 103 -14.28 -18.64 16.76
N ILE A 104 -14.58 -18.33 18.01
CA ILE A 104 -14.40 -16.97 18.55
C ILE A 104 -12.92 -16.58 18.50
N LEU A 105 -12.01 -17.46 18.94
CA LEU A 105 -10.57 -17.20 18.94
C LEU A 105 -10.03 -16.93 17.55
N LEU A 106 -10.36 -17.77 16.58
CA LEU A 106 -9.87 -17.65 15.20
C LEU A 106 -10.54 -16.49 14.48
N SER A 107 -11.85 -16.28 14.67
CA SER A 107 -12.58 -15.19 14.01
C SER A 107 -12.19 -13.80 14.52
N THR A 108 -11.66 -13.72 15.74
CA THR A 108 -11.11 -12.48 16.31
C THR A 108 -9.62 -12.29 16.01
N ARG A 109 -8.95 -13.27 15.37
CA ARG A 109 -7.64 -13.01 14.76
C ARG A 109 -7.86 -12.12 13.55
N GLY A 110 -6.98 -11.13 13.35
CA GLY A 110 -7.04 -10.24 12.18
C GLY A 110 -7.05 -11.05 10.89
N ALA A 111 -8.02 -10.76 10.01
CA ALA A 111 -8.24 -11.50 8.77
C ALA A 111 -7.20 -11.23 7.67
N GLY A 112 -6.20 -10.38 7.95
CA GLY A 112 -5.24 -9.93 6.96
C GLY A 112 -5.94 -9.20 5.83
N THR A 113 -5.60 -9.57 4.59
CA THR A 113 -6.08 -8.93 3.36
C THR A 113 -7.44 -9.40 2.87
N SER A 114 -7.98 -10.52 3.38
CA SER A 114 -9.25 -11.08 2.89
C SER A 114 -10.06 -11.77 3.98
N ALA A 115 -11.10 -11.09 4.45
CA ALA A 115 -12.07 -11.64 5.39
C ALA A 115 -12.74 -12.93 4.87
N THR A 116 -13.12 -12.93 3.59
CA THR A 116 -13.75 -14.08 2.93
C THR A 116 -12.82 -15.29 2.93
N ALA A 117 -11.57 -15.13 2.47
CA ALA A 117 -10.60 -16.22 2.47
C ALA A 117 -10.29 -16.71 3.90
N TRP A 118 -10.20 -15.78 4.87
CA TRP A 118 -9.96 -16.12 6.26
C TRP A 118 -11.09 -16.97 6.85
N TYR A 119 -12.35 -16.54 6.74
CA TYR A 119 -13.47 -17.27 7.34
C TYR A 119 -13.73 -18.62 6.67
N LEU A 120 -13.49 -18.73 5.35
CA LEU A 120 -13.53 -20.04 4.67
C LEU A 120 -12.41 -20.95 5.19
N THR A 121 -11.21 -20.42 5.41
CA THR A 121 -10.09 -21.16 5.99
C THR A 121 -10.40 -21.63 7.41
N VAL A 122 -10.95 -20.75 8.26
CA VAL A 122 -11.37 -21.08 9.63
C VAL A 122 -12.45 -22.16 9.62
N ALA A 123 -13.49 -22.01 8.80
CA ALA A 123 -14.57 -23.00 8.70
C ALA A 123 -14.03 -24.37 8.28
N SER A 124 -13.17 -24.39 7.27
CA SER A 124 -12.59 -25.62 6.74
C SER A 124 -11.62 -26.27 7.72
N ALA A 125 -10.80 -25.47 8.40
CA ALA A 125 -9.88 -25.93 9.43
C ALA A 125 -10.62 -26.55 10.62
N VAL A 126 -11.68 -25.90 11.12
CA VAL A 126 -12.49 -26.39 12.24
C VAL A 126 -13.24 -27.66 11.84
N VAL A 127 -13.93 -27.68 10.69
CA VAL A 127 -14.69 -28.86 10.24
C VAL A 127 -13.75 -30.04 9.96
N GLY A 128 -12.66 -29.80 9.23
CA GLY A 128 -11.66 -30.81 8.91
C GLY A 128 -11.03 -31.40 10.18
N ALA A 129 -10.56 -30.54 11.10
CA ALA A 129 -9.97 -30.98 12.36
C ALA A 129 -10.96 -31.74 13.26
N SER A 130 -12.23 -31.33 13.29
CA SER A 130 -13.29 -32.05 13.99
C SER A 130 -13.48 -33.46 13.43
N LEU A 131 -13.48 -33.63 12.11
CA LEU A 131 -13.65 -34.94 11.46
C LEU A 131 -12.43 -35.83 11.67
N VAL A 132 -11.21 -35.31 11.49
CA VAL A 132 -9.97 -36.05 11.77
C VAL A 132 -9.91 -36.48 13.23
N GLY A 133 -10.19 -35.56 14.15
CA GLY A 133 -10.26 -35.83 15.57
C GLY A 133 -11.31 -36.89 15.92
N ALA A 134 -12.51 -36.79 15.34
CA ALA A 134 -13.58 -37.78 15.52
C ALA A 134 -13.16 -39.17 15.06
N GLY A 135 -12.52 -39.25 13.89
CA GLY A 135 -11.94 -40.48 13.35
C GLY A 135 -10.90 -41.10 14.26
N ALA A 136 -9.93 -40.31 14.72
CA ALA A 136 -8.89 -40.73 15.66
C ALA A 136 -9.48 -41.21 17.00
N GLY A 137 -10.43 -40.46 17.58
CA GLY A 137 -11.11 -40.86 18.81
C GLY A 137 -11.86 -42.18 18.67
N MET A 138 -12.51 -42.43 17.53
CA MET A 138 -13.14 -43.71 17.23
C MET A 138 -12.14 -44.87 17.07
N LEU A 139 -10.93 -44.61 16.53
CA LEU A 139 -9.86 -45.61 16.42
C LEU A 139 -9.30 -46.01 17.79
N LEU A 140 -9.09 -45.03 18.67
CA LEU A 140 -8.50 -45.26 20.00
C LEU A 140 -9.40 -46.08 20.94
N CYS A 141 -10.70 -46.15 20.67
CA CYS A 141 -11.66 -46.92 21.46
C CYS A 141 -12.22 -48.16 20.73
N ARG A 142 -11.57 -48.56 19.63
CA ARG A 142 -11.99 -49.70 18.79
C ARG A 142 -11.60 -51.04 19.41
N ASP A 143 -12.47 -52.04 19.22
CA ASP A 143 -12.15 -53.45 19.38
C ASP A 143 -11.42 -54.00 18.13
N THR A 144 -10.29 -54.68 18.33
CA THR A 144 -9.27 -54.94 17.28
C THR A 144 -9.72 -55.89 16.18
N SER A 145 -10.85 -56.59 16.36
CA SER A 145 -11.34 -57.69 15.51
C SER A 145 -11.89 -57.34 14.11
N ARG A 146 -12.14 -56.08 13.75
CA ARG A 146 -12.70 -55.69 12.41
C ARG A 146 -12.01 -54.50 11.76
N MET A 147 -11.82 -54.51 10.43
CA MET A 147 -11.22 -53.36 9.72
C MET A 147 -11.92 -52.03 10.03
N PRO A 148 -11.18 -50.96 10.38
CA PRO A 148 -11.75 -49.67 10.80
C PRO A 148 -12.19 -48.78 9.62
N ARG A 149 -12.99 -49.31 8.69
CA ARG A 149 -13.39 -48.60 7.47
C ARG A 149 -14.08 -47.25 7.73
N ARG A 150 -14.96 -47.18 8.74
CA ARG A 150 -15.71 -45.95 9.09
C ARG A 150 -14.82 -44.82 9.64
N PRO A 151 -14.01 -45.02 10.69
CA PRO A 151 -13.15 -43.94 11.18
C PRO A 151 -12.04 -43.56 10.19
N ILE A 152 -11.56 -44.49 9.37
CA ILE A 152 -10.66 -44.17 8.24
C ILE A 152 -11.38 -43.24 7.26
N ALA A 153 -12.59 -43.59 6.81
CA ALA A 153 -13.36 -42.75 5.88
C ALA A 153 -13.65 -41.35 6.45
N VAL A 154 -14.05 -41.26 7.73
CA VAL A 154 -14.29 -39.97 8.41
C VAL A 154 -13.02 -39.13 8.49
N SER A 155 -11.88 -39.75 8.82
CA SER A 155 -10.59 -39.06 8.84
C SER A 155 -10.17 -38.62 7.44
N ALA A 156 -10.36 -39.46 6.43
CA ALA A 156 -10.04 -39.14 5.04
C ALA A 156 -10.87 -37.96 4.51
N VAL A 157 -12.17 -37.92 4.80
CA VAL A 157 -13.02 -36.76 4.50
C VAL A 157 -12.55 -35.53 5.28
N GLY A 158 -12.19 -35.68 6.55
CA GLY A 158 -11.63 -34.58 7.35
C GLY A 158 -10.34 -34.01 6.78
N ILE A 159 -9.40 -34.86 6.37
CA ILE A 159 -8.17 -34.48 5.68
C ILE A 159 -8.50 -33.78 4.36
N LEU A 160 -9.45 -34.30 3.58
CA LEU A 160 -9.86 -33.67 2.32
C LEU A 160 -10.44 -32.27 2.54
N VAL A 161 -11.34 -32.10 3.51
CA VAL A 161 -11.91 -30.79 3.89
C VAL A 161 -10.84 -29.84 4.42
N PHE A 162 -9.86 -30.34 5.17
CA PHE A 162 -8.77 -29.54 5.72
C PHE A 162 -7.77 -29.11 4.64
N CYS A 163 -7.36 -30.03 3.77
CA CYS A 163 -6.26 -29.83 2.82
C CYS A 163 -6.71 -29.20 1.50
N LEU A 164 -7.95 -29.38 1.05
CA LEU A 164 -8.42 -28.80 -0.22
C LEU A 164 -8.29 -27.26 -0.23
N PRO A 165 -8.75 -26.51 0.79
CA PRO A 165 -8.56 -25.06 0.84
C PRO A 165 -7.09 -24.67 1.04
N GLY A 166 -6.33 -25.45 1.82
CA GLY A 166 -4.89 -25.26 1.98
C GLY A 166 -4.11 -25.43 0.67
N SER A 167 -4.58 -26.31 -0.23
CA SER A 167 -3.96 -26.49 -1.55
C SER A 167 -4.10 -25.26 -2.45
N TRP A 168 -5.15 -24.44 -2.28
CA TRP A 168 -5.30 -23.17 -2.99
C TRP A 168 -4.20 -22.18 -2.63
N LEU A 169 -3.69 -22.20 -1.39
CA LEU A 169 -2.59 -21.34 -0.97
C LEU A 169 -1.25 -21.71 -1.60
N VAL A 170 -1.11 -22.95 -2.08
CA VAL A 170 0.13 -23.44 -2.70
C VAL A 170 0.04 -23.43 -4.22
N ALA A 171 -1.14 -23.70 -4.78
CA ALA A 171 -1.36 -23.79 -6.22
C ALA A 171 -1.65 -22.45 -6.89
N GLY A 172 -2.07 -21.44 -6.12
CA GLY A 172 -2.42 -20.11 -6.64
C GLY A 172 -1.25 -19.14 -6.68
N GLY A 173 -1.38 -18.15 -7.57
CA GLY A 173 -0.45 -17.05 -7.76
C GLY A 173 0.00 -16.92 -9.21
N GLN A 174 0.54 -15.76 -9.54
CA GLN A 174 1.07 -15.43 -10.87
C GLN A 174 2.57 -15.11 -10.78
N PRO A 175 3.33 -15.31 -11.86
CA PRO A 175 4.74 -14.94 -11.87
C PRO A 175 4.91 -13.42 -11.84
N ALA A 176 6.00 -12.97 -11.23
CA ALA A 176 6.42 -11.58 -11.31
C ALA A 176 6.66 -11.13 -12.75
N PRO A 177 6.41 -9.85 -13.09
CA PRO A 177 6.83 -9.29 -14.35
C PRO A 177 8.36 -9.38 -14.50
N SER A 178 8.84 -9.50 -15.74
CA SER A 178 10.29 -9.51 -15.98
C SER A 178 10.91 -8.16 -15.63
N ALA A 179 12.16 -8.18 -15.13
CA ALA A 179 12.90 -6.98 -14.74
C ALA A 179 12.92 -5.91 -15.84
N ASP A 180 13.18 -6.33 -17.08
CA ASP A 180 13.27 -5.44 -18.25
C ASP A 180 11.91 -4.89 -18.68
N ALA A 181 10.80 -5.51 -18.25
CA ALA A 181 9.45 -5.02 -18.53
C ALA A 181 8.99 -3.97 -17.51
N VAL A 182 9.58 -3.96 -16.31
CA VAL A 182 9.32 -2.98 -15.26
C VAL A 182 10.28 -1.79 -15.41
N VAL A 183 10.30 -1.18 -16.59
CA VAL A 183 10.99 0.10 -16.79
C VAL A 183 10.03 1.21 -16.39
N ALA A 184 10.27 1.82 -15.24
CA ALA A 184 9.44 2.90 -14.73
C ALA A 184 9.70 4.25 -15.43
N GLY A 185 10.53 4.30 -16.48
CA GLY A 185 10.77 5.52 -17.27
C GLY A 185 11.89 6.43 -16.75
N VAL A 186 12.53 6.08 -15.62
CA VAL A 186 13.75 6.71 -15.13
C VAL A 186 14.86 5.67 -15.02
N ASP A 187 16.04 5.99 -15.55
CA ASP A 187 17.24 5.18 -15.33
C ASP A 187 17.95 5.72 -14.08
N GLY A 188 17.98 4.91 -13.02
CA GLY A 188 18.74 5.25 -11.82
C GLY A 188 20.24 5.18 -12.05
N GLY A 189 20.70 4.28 -12.93
CA GLY A 189 22.12 4.05 -13.13
C GLY A 189 22.84 3.56 -11.87
N ALA A 190 24.17 3.67 -11.90
CA ALA A 190 25.03 3.30 -10.78
C ALA A 190 24.99 4.38 -9.67
N PRO A 191 25.44 4.04 -8.43
CA PRO A 191 25.71 5.04 -7.41
C PRO A 191 26.54 6.21 -7.95
N GLY A 192 26.33 7.39 -7.39
CA GLY A 192 27.03 8.60 -7.79
C GLY A 192 28.52 8.60 -7.45
N PRO A 193 29.28 9.57 -8.00
CA PRO A 193 30.73 9.58 -7.92
C PRO A 193 31.28 10.00 -6.55
N LEU A 194 30.44 10.56 -5.67
CA LEU A 194 30.89 11.10 -4.38
C LEU A 194 31.00 9.97 -3.35
N ALA A 195 32.10 9.99 -2.58
CA ALA A 195 32.21 9.15 -1.40
C ALA A 195 31.16 9.54 -0.35
N VAL A 196 30.67 8.56 0.39
CA VAL A 196 29.61 8.75 1.39
C VAL A 196 30.14 8.44 2.78
N GLU A 197 29.93 9.37 3.70
CA GLU A 197 30.13 9.16 5.13
C GLU A 197 28.79 9.04 5.86
N THR A 198 28.84 8.56 7.10
CA THR A 198 27.66 8.36 7.95
C THR A 198 27.83 9.01 9.30
N ALA A 199 26.72 9.44 9.89
CA ALA A 199 26.65 9.87 11.28
C ALA A 199 25.32 9.44 11.90
N VAL A 200 25.25 9.41 13.22
CA VAL A 200 24.02 9.17 13.98
C VAL A 200 23.82 10.32 14.96
N TYR A 201 22.62 10.89 15.00
CA TYR A 201 22.26 11.83 16.05
C TYR A 201 21.05 11.37 16.83
N GLY A 202 20.97 11.76 18.09
CA GLY A 202 19.89 11.35 18.98
C GLY A 202 20.09 11.77 20.42
N SER A 203 19.17 11.33 21.29
CA SER A 203 19.19 11.70 22.72
C SER A 203 20.44 11.22 23.47
N GLY A 204 21.07 10.13 23.03
CA GLY A 204 22.17 9.47 23.74
C GLY A 204 21.73 8.75 25.03
N THR A 205 20.42 8.72 25.30
CA THR A 205 19.82 8.03 26.46
C THR A 205 18.78 7.00 26.05
N ASP A 206 18.62 6.78 24.74
CA ASP A 206 17.69 5.81 24.19
C ASP A 206 18.11 4.38 24.55
N ARG A 207 17.14 3.47 24.60
CA ARG A 207 17.39 2.05 24.85
C ARG A 207 17.79 1.28 23.60
N ARG A 208 17.54 1.86 22.42
CA ARG A 208 17.99 1.31 21.15
C ARG A 208 19.47 1.61 20.99
N ALA A 209 20.26 0.56 20.75
CA ALA A 209 21.72 0.66 20.65
C ALA A 209 22.26 1.77 19.71
N PRO A 210 21.63 2.07 18.55
CA PRO A 210 22.12 3.19 17.71
C PRO A 210 22.02 4.57 18.38
N TYR A 211 21.11 4.76 19.34
CA TYR A 211 20.78 6.06 19.93
C TYR A 211 21.12 6.15 21.42
N ASP A 212 21.86 5.16 21.94
CA ASP A 212 22.42 5.21 23.28
C ASP A 212 23.69 6.08 23.34
N SER A 213 24.29 6.21 24.53
CA SER A 213 25.45 7.07 24.75
C SER A 213 26.71 6.69 23.96
N ALA A 214 26.80 5.45 23.48
CA ALA A 214 27.91 4.93 22.70
C ALA A 214 27.62 4.93 21.19
N GLY A 215 26.34 4.94 20.80
CA GLY A 215 25.88 4.91 19.41
C GLY A 215 25.79 6.29 18.73
N VAL A 216 25.52 7.37 19.48
CA VAL A 216 25.34 8.71 18.91
C VAL A 216 26.67 9.42 18.64
N ASP A 217 26.82 9.99 17.44
CA ASP A 217 27.90 10.93 17.10
C ASP A 217 27.60 12.35 17.59
N LEU A 218 26.33 12.75 17.53
CA LEU A 218 25.84 14.09 17.90
C LEU A 218 24.63 13.95 18.82
N ARG A 219 24.58 14.77 19.86
CA ARG A 219 23.46 14.76 20.81
C ARG A 219 22.42 15.79 20.42
N THR A 220 21.15 15.41 20.57
CA THR A 220 19.99 16.30 20.40
C THR A 220 19.17 16.33 21.68
N GLU A 221 18.59 17.49 21.98
CA GLU A 221 17.66 17.61 23.09
C GLU A 221 16.29 17.00 22.71
N PRO A 222 15.63 16.27 23.63
CA PRO A 222 14.26 15.80 23.41
C PRO A 222 13.24 16.94 23.32
N VAL A 223 12.07 16.65 22.74
CA VAL A 223 10.96 17.59 22.58
C VAL A 223 9.70 17.14 23.32
N ASP A 224 8.88 18.11 23.72
CA ASP A 224 7.62 17.87 24.44
C ASP A 224 6.44 17.75 23.46
N ALA A 225 5.92 16.53 23.32
CA ALA A 225 4.76 16.21 22.49
C ALA A 225 3.49 15.98 23.32
N SER A 226 3.49 16.27 24.63
CA SER A 226 2.38 15.97 25.54
C SER A 226 1.07 16.68 25.19
N ALA A 227 1.14 17.82 24.50
CA ALA A 227 -0.01 18.55 23.98
C ALA A 227 -0.61 17.94 22.70
N ILE A 228 0.18 17.12 21.98
CA ILE A 228 -0.20 16.53 20.68
C ILE A 228 -0.62 15.08 20.88
N VAL A 229 0.16 14.31 21.65
CA VAL A 229 0.00 12.87 21.79
C VAL A 229 -0.75 12.52 23.06
N SER A 230 -1.85 11.79 22.88
CA SER A 230 -2.65 11.23 23.98
C SER A 230 -2.50 9.70 24.04
N GLY A 231 -2.78 9.11 25.22
CA GLY A 231 -2.72 7.66 25.42
C GLY A 231 -1.31 7.11 25.67
N TRP A 232 -0.32 7.98 25.90
CA TRP A 232 1.00 7.57 26.38
C TRP A 232 0.91 7.15 27.85
N ASP A 233 1.26 5.90 28.16
CA ASP A 233 1.06 5.31 29.49
C ASP A 233 2.35 4.74 30.09
N ASP A 234 2.29 4.32 31.36
CA ASP A 234 3.44 3.75 32.07
C ASP A 234 4.06 2.52 31.38
N ARG A 235 3.30 1.78 30.56
CA ARG A 235 3.86 0.63 29.81
C ARG A 235 4.72 1.13 28.66
N ARG A 236 4.32 2.20 27.97
CA ARG A 236 5.13 2.86 26.95
C ARG A 236 6.38 3.48 27.55
N VAL A 237 6.27 4.20 28.67
CA VAL A 237 7.43 4.72 29.41
C VAL A 237 8.40 3.60 29.80
N ARG A 238 7.87 2.50 30.36
CA ARG A 238 8.70 1.33 30.70
C ARG A 238 9.29 0.61 29.50
N HIS A 239 8.76 0.76 28.29
CA HIS A 239 9.33 0.13 27.10
C HIS A 239 10.40 1.00 26.45
N TRP A 240 10.03 2.25 26.14
CA TRP A 240 10.84 3.20 25.38
C TRP A 240 11.87 3.91 26.26
N GLY A 241 11.58 4.11 27.55
CA GLY A 241 12.47 4.79 28.48
C GLY A 241 12.25 6.30 28.59
N PHE A 242 11.23 6.84 27.91
CA PHE A 242 10.84 8.24 27.94
C PHE A 242 9.32 8.40 27.96
N ASP A 243 8.86 9.58 28.36
CA ASP A 243 7.45 9.98 28.38
C ASP A 243 7.16 10.95 27.20
N ALA A 244 5.89 11.29 26.99
CA ALA A 244 5.44 12.15 25.90
C ALA A 244 6.03 13.57 25.94
N ASP A 245 6.54 14.01 27.10
CA ASP A 245 7.22 15.29 27.29
C ASP A 245 8.71 15.26 26.89
N ARG A 246 9.24 14.09 26.48
CA ARG A 246 10.65 13.89 26.16
C ARG A 246 10.85 12.97 24.96
N PHE A 247 10.11 13.19 23.89
CA PHE A 247 10.31 12.46 22.64
C PHE A 247 11.70 12.72 22.06
N PRO A 248 12.48 11.68 21.70
CA PRO A 248 13.83 11.85 21.19
C PRO A 248 13.81 12.27 19.71
N LEU A 249 14.74 13.14 19.32
CA LEU A 249 15.01 13.49 17.92
C LEU A 249 16.16 12.63 17.39
N ASN A 250 15.87 11.38 17.03
CA ASN A 250 16.82 10.37 16.60
C ASN A 250 16.86 10.23 15.07
N ALA A 251 18.04 10.13 14.45
CA ALA A 251 18.16 9.80 13.03
C ALA A 251 19.51 9.19 12.62
N GLN A 252 19.50 8.48 11.49
CA GLN A 252 20.71 8.04 10.78
C GLN A 252 20.97 8.93 9.56
N VAL A 253 22.21 9.37 9.40
CA VAL A 253 22.61 10.35 8.39
C VAL A 253 23.60 9.73 7.40
N TRP A 254 23.42 10.04 6.12
CA TRP A 254 24.36 9.78 5.02
C TRP A 254 24.65 11.11 4.32
N TYR A 255 25.92 11.44 4.14
CA TYR A 255 26.30 12.72 3.53
C TYR A 255 27.49 12.57 2.56
N PRO A 256 27.53 13.38 1.48
CA PRO A 256 28.64 13.38 0.54
C PRO A 256 29.91 13.95 1.17
N VAL A 257 31.05 13.35 0.86
CA VAL A 257 32.36 13.97 1.10
C VAL A 257 32.56 15.03 0.02
N SER A 258 32.24 16.28 0.38
CA SER A 258 32.33 17.47 -0.48
C SER A 258 32.59 18.72 0.35
N ASP A 259 33.30 19.70 -0.21
CA ASP A 259 33.51 21.02 0.40
C ASP A 259 32.32 21.97 0.15
N LEU A 260 31.41 21.61 -0.77
CA LEU A 260 30.22 22.39 -1.08
C LEU A 260 29.02 21.91 -0.24
N PRO A 261 28.25 22.83 0.37
CA PRO A 261 26.98 22.51 1.00
C PRO A 261 25.99 21.87 0.02
N ALA A 262 25.29 20.84 0.48
CA ALA A 262 24.34 20.06 -0.30
C ALA A 262 22.90 20.26 0.22
N PRO A 263 21.87 20.09 -0.64
CA PRO A 263 20.48 20.07 -0.19
C PRO A 263 20.24 19.01 0.90
N LEU A 264 19.34 19.32 1.83
CA LEU A 264 18.91 18.40 2.89
C LEU A 264 17.71 17.58 2.43
N VAL A 265 17.74 16.27 2.68
CA VAL A 265 16.60 15.37 2.50
C VAL A 265 16.32 14.65 3.81
N LEU A 266 15.13 14.85 4.38
CA LEU A 266 14.65 14.06 5.52
C LEU A 266 13.76 12.91 5.03
N ILE A 267 13.98 11.70 5.53
CA ILE A 267 13.19 10.51 5.17
C ILE A 267 12.43 10.01 6.40
N VAL A 268 11.10 9.85 6.29
CA VAL A 268 10.25 9.35 7.37
C VAL A 268 9.61 8.03 7.01
N HIS A 269 9.74 7.05 7.90
CA HIS A 269 9.10 5.75 7.74
C HIS A 269 7.63 5.78 8.19
N GLY A 270 6.81 4.88 7.67
CA GLY A 270 5.43 4.74 8.11
C GLY A 270 5.25 3.75 9.25
N ASN A 271 3.99 3.37 9.46
CA ASN A 271 3.61 2.42 10.49
C ASN A 271 4.05 1.00 10.10
N SER A 272 4.87 0.39 10.94
CA SER A 272 5.27 -1.01 10.83
C SER A 272 5.51 -1.56 12.23
N SER A 273 6.10 -2.74 12.36
CA SER A 273 6.50 -3.28 13.66
C SER A 273 7.37 -2.27 14.42
N ALA A 274 6.93 -1.89 15.63
CA ALA A 274 7.67 -0.97 16.50
C ALA A 274 9.09 -1.46 16.85
N ALA A 275 9.38 -2.76 16.75
CA ALA A 275 10.72 -3.30 17.00
C ALA A 275 11.67 -3.26 15.80
N THR A 276 11.14 -3.09 14.59
CA THR A 276 11.98 -3.03 13.40
C THR A 276 12.51 -1.62 13.27
N ALA A 277 13.82 -1.41 13.42
CA ALA A 277 14.45 -0.12 13.16
C ALA A 277 14.17 0.31 11.70
N SER A 278 13.11 1.09 11.52
CA SER A 278 12.48 1.32 10.22
C SER A 278 13.22 2.41 9.46
N GLU A 279 13.77 3.39 10.16
CA GLU A 279 14.67 4.40 9.63
C GLU A 279 15.92 3.77 8.98
N ALA A 280 16.45 2.71 9.60
CA ALA A 280 17.61 1.97 9.09
C ALA A 280 17.32 1.22 7.78
N GLY A 281 16.04 0.98 7.46
CA GLY A 281 15.60 0.35 6.22
C GLY A 281 15.71 1.24 4.98
N PHE A 282 15.90 2.54 5.16
CA PHE A 282 16.16 3.50 4.08
C PHE A 282 17.64 3.73 3.82
N GLY A 283 18.55 2.98 4.46
CA GLY A 283 19.98 3.17 4.25
C GLY A 283 20.46 2.93 2.81
N TYR A 284 19.72 2.16 1.99
CA TYR A 284 20.00 2.06 0.55
C TYR A 284 19.75 3.39 -0.17
N LEU A 285 18.62 4.04 0.15
CA LEU A 285 18.19 5.30 -0.45
C LEU A 285 19.07 6.45 0.04
N GLY A 286 19.36 6.49 1.35
CA GLY A 286 20.26 7.47 1.95
C GLY A 286 21.65 7.45 1.34
N ARG A 287 22.29 6.27 1.23
CA ARG A 287 23.60 6.14 0.56
C ARG A 287 23.55 6.54 -0.90
N TYR A 288 22.49 6.13 -1.61
CA TYR A 288 22.36 6.40 -3.04
C TYR A 288 22.22 7.91 -3.31
N LEU A 289 21.30 8.59 -2.64
CA LEU A 289 21.14 10.04 -2.75
C LEU A 289 22.41 10.78 -2.27
N ALA A 290 23.03 10.37 -1.16
CA ALA A 290 24.27 10.98 -0.70
C ALA A 290 25.40 10.91 -1.72
N SER A 291 25.56 9.77 -2.40
CA SER A 291 26.55 9.63 -3.48
C SER A 291 26.31 10.56 -4.68
N HIS A 292 25.09 11.11 -4.80
CA HIS A 292 24.68 12.08 -5.81
C HIS A 292 24.63 13.53 -5.31
N GLY A 293 25.12 13.81 -4.10
CA GLY A 293 25.29 15.18 -3.60
C GLY A 293 24.15 15.71 -2.73
N PHE A 294 23.49 14.84 -1.96
CA PHE A 294 22.45 15.22 -1.00
C PHE A 294 22.87 14.86 0.43
N VAL A 295 22.62 15.72 1.42
CA VAL A 295 22.67 15.30 2.83
C VAL A 295 21.35 14.63 3.17
N VAL A 296 21.37 13.39 3.66
CA VAL A 296 20.15 12.61 3.89
C VAL A 296 20.08 12.15 5.33
N ALA A 297 18.95 12.36 6.00
CA ALA A 297 18.70 11.82 7.34
C ALA A 297 17.39 11.04 7.39
N ALA A 298 17.44 9.77 7.81
CA ALA A 298 16.24 8.97 8.06
C ALA A 298 15.84 9.05 9.53
N LEU A 299 14.63 9.56 9.79
CA LEU A 299 14.13 9.87 11.13
C LEU A 299 13.53 8.63 11.79
N ASP A 300 13.78 8.48 13.10
CA ASP A 300 13.20 7.43 13.92
C ASP A 300 11.89 7.88 14.57
N GLU A 301 10.78 7.30 14.13
CA GLU A 301 9.45 7.48 14.72
C GLU A 301 8.83 6.14 15.17
N ASN A 302 9.66 5.12 15.41
CA ASN A 302 9.21 3.78 15.78
C ASN A 302 8.28 3.75 17.00
N PHE A 303 8.48 4.70 17.92
CA PHE A 303 7.72 4.81 19.16
C PHE A 303 6.27 5.26 18.96
N LEU A 304 5.95 5.78 17.77
CA LEU A 304 4.61 6.11 17.30
C LEU A 304 3.93 4.98 16.51
N ASN A 305 4.60 3.85 16.29
CA ASN A 305 4.01 2.74 15.56
C ASN A 305 2.99 1.97 16.42
N THR A 306 1.99 1.40 15.73
CA THR A 306 1.04 0.47 16.31
C THR A 306 1.74 -0.82 16.74
N GLY A 307 1.34 -1.38 17.87
CA GLY A 307 1.89 -2.61 18.39
C GLY A 307 1.10 -3.21 19.55
N PRO A 308 1.66 -4.23 20.23
CA PRO A 308 0.98 -4.95 21.31
C PRO A 308 0.51 -4.08 22.49
N LEU A 309 1.06 -2.86 22.62
CA LEU A 309 0.69 -1.92 23.68
C LEU A 309 -0.66 -1.23 23.45
N ASP A 310 -1.20 -1.24 22.23
CA ASP A 310 -2.43 -0.52 21.88
C ASP A 310 -3.73 -1.22 22.31
N ARG A 311 -3.63 -2.41 22.92
CA ARG A 311 -4.80 -3.22 23.34
C ARG A 311 -5.77 -2.47 24.26
N SER A 312 -5.28 -1.53 25.05
CA SER A 312 -6.05 -0.77 26.05
C SER A 312 -6.56 0.59 25.55
N GLY A 313 -6.42 0.87 24.26
CA GLY A 313 -6.53 2.22 23.69
C GLY A 313 -5.18 2.59 23.08
N GLY A 314 -5.18 2.87 21.79
CA GLY A 314 -3.99 3.29 21.06
C GLY A 314 -3.63 4.76 21.33
N LEU A 315 -2.62 5.24 20.61
CA LEU A 315 -2.22 6.64 20.67
C LEU A 315 -3.15 7.52 19.82
N GLY A 316 -3.55 8.67 20.37
CA GLY A 316 -4.24 9.74 19.62
C GLY A 316 -3.27 10.87 19.27
N GLY A 317 -3.50 11.56 18.15
CA GLY A 317 -2.66 12.66 17.67
C GLY A 317 -1.35 12.21 17.00
N VAL A 318 -1.21 10.91 16.70
CA VAL A 318 0.01 10.33 16.13
C VAL A 318 0.37 10.96 14.79
N ASP A 319 -0.58 11.07 13.88
CA ASP A 319 -0.29 11.50 12.51
C ASP A 319 0.09 12.99 12.47
N HIS A 320 -0.48 13.81 13.37
CA HIS A 320 0.02 15.17 13.64
C HIS A 320 1.44 15.15 14.21
N ALA A 321 1.71 14.35 15.24
CA ALA A 321 3.03 14.27 15.87
C ALA A 321 4.14 13.89 14.88
N ARG A 322 3.87 13.01 13.91
CA ARG A 322 4.84 12.64 12.85
C ARG A 322 5.21 13.85 11.98
N GLY A 323 4.21 14.59 11.48
CA GLY A 323 4.46 15.81 10.70
C GLY A 323 5.19 16.88 11.52
N TRP A 324 4.80 17.06 12.78
CA TRP A 324 5.45 18.02 13.69
C TRP A 324 6.90 17.66 14.02
N LEU A 325 7.21 16.38 14.27
CA LEU A 325 8.58 15.91 14.55
C LEU A 325 9.53 16.22 13.40
N ILE A 326 9.09 16.15 12.14
CA ILE A 326 9.89 16.57 10.98
C ILE A 326 10.37 18.02 11.15
N LEU A 327 9.48 18.93 11.59
CA LEU A 327 9.82 20.34 11.81
C LEU A 327 10.78 20.52 12.99
N GLU A 328 10.62 19.74 14.07
CA GLU A 328 11.57 19.75 15.19
C GLU A 328 12.97 19.29 14.76
N HIS A 329 13.05 18.28 13.89
CA HIS A 329 14.32 17.88 13.28
C HIS A 329 14.92 18.99 12.40
N LEU A 330 14.11 19.72 11.62
CA LEU A 330 14.59 20.85 10.83
C LEU A 330 15.12 22.01 11.69
N LYS A 331 14.55 22.25 12.88
CA LYS A 331 15.10 23.23 13.84
C LYS A 331 16.52 22.85 14.28
N VAL A 332 16.74 21.59 14.61
CA VAL A 332 18.09 21.08 14.96
C VAL A 332 19.09 21.32 13.82
N TRP A 333 18.69 21.02 12.58
CA TRP A 333 19.55 21.26 11.41
C TRP A 333 19.82 22.75 11.18
N GLN A 334 18.83 23.61 11.41
CA GLN A 334 18.96 25.06 11.29
C GLN A 334 19.94 25.62 12.33
N ASP A 335 19.86 25.15 13.57
CA ASP A 335 20.78 25.53 14.65
C ASP A 335 22.21 25.10 14.32
N TRP A 336 22.39 23.85 13.87
CA TRP A 336 23.70 23.35 13.43
C TRP A 336 24.27 24.12 12.25
N ALA A 337 23.44 24.47 11.27
CA ALA A 337 23.88 25.28 10.13
C ALA A 337 24.32 26.70 10.56
N GLY A 338 23.78 27.21 11.67
CA GLY A 338 24.19 28.47 12.29
C GLY A 338 25.45 28.37 13.16
N GLU A 339 25.90 27.17 13.53
CA GLU A 339 27.04 26.94 14.41
C GLU A 339 28.37 26.80 13.61
N PRO A 340 29.31 27.76 13.74
CA PRO A 340 30.57 27.70 13.01
C PRO A 340 31.40 26.46 13.38
N GLY A 341 31.81 25.70 12.36
CA GLY A 341 32.63 24.50 12.54
C GLY A 341 31.84 23.24 12.94
N HIS A 342 30.51 23.31 13.01
CA HIS A 342 29.70 22.12 13.29
C HIS A 342 29.87 21.06 12.18
N ARG A 343 30.04 19.79 12.60
CA ARG A 343 30.39 18.65 11.72
C ARG A 343 29.43 18.47 10.54
N LEU A 344 28.13 18.56 10.79
CA LEU A 344 27.07 18.39 9.78
C LEU A 344 26.50 19.71 9.26
N GLY A 345 26.23 20.68 10.12
CA GLY A 345 25.78 22.04 9.76
C GLY A 345 26.55 22.72 8.63
N SER A 346 27.89 22.60 8.59
CA SER A 346 28.70 23.16 7.49
C SER A 346 28.52 22.45 6.13
N ARG A 347 27.86 21.29 6.10
CA ARG A 347 27.65 20.46 4.90
C ARG A 347 26.29 20.67 4.25
N VAL A 348 25.38 21.42 4.88
CA VAL A 348 23.98 21.51 4.47
C VAL A 348 23.61 22.91 3.98
N ASP A 349 22.79 22.95 2.95
CA ASP A 349 22.13 24.17 2.49
C ASP A 349 20.65 24.16 2.90
N MET A 350 20.34 24.88 3.98
CA MET A 350 18.98 24.97 4.53
C MET A 350 18.00 25.74 3.64
N SER A 351 18.45 26.36 2.55
CA SER A 351 17.54 26.97 1.57
C SER A 351 16.92 25.96 0.61
N ARG A 352 17.40 24.70 0.60
CA ARG A 352 16.97 23.63 -0.30
C ARG A 352 16.66 22.35 0.49
N ILE A 353 15.42 22.25 0.98
CA ILE A 353 14.96 21.12 1.79
C ILE A 353 13.98 20.26 0.98
N GLY A 354 14.25 18.95 0.93
CA GLY A 354 13.34 17.93 0.46
C GLY A 354 12.88 17.02 1.60
N LEU A 355 11.66 16.51 1.49
CA LEU A 355 11.11 15.51 2.39
C LEU A 355 10.71 14.27 1.58
N ALA A 356 11.07 13.08 2.09
CA ALA A 356 10.56 11.81 1.58
C ALA A 356 9.85 11.05 2.68
N GLY A 357 8.79 10.34 2.34
CA GLY A 357 7.96 9.68 3.33
C GLY A 357 7.35 8.40 2.79
N HIS A 358 7.36 7.32 3.58
CA HIS A 358 6.75 6.04 3.20
C HIS A 358 5.48 5.75 4.01
N SER A 359 4.39 5.29 3.38
CA SER A 359 3.16 4.93 4.10
C SER A 359 2.65 6.11 4.94
N ARG A 360 2.44 5.94 6.25
CA ARG A 360 2.14 7.08 7.15
C ARG A 360 3.18 8.19 7.15
N GLY A 361 4.44 7.87 6.89
CA GLY A 361 5.49 8.87 6.71
C GLY A 361 5.28 9.71 5.46
N GLY A 362 4.64 9.15 4.42
CA GLY A 362 4.29 9.87 3.20
C GLY A 362 3.17 10.90 3.39
N GLU A 363 2.26 10.66 4.34
CA GLU A 363 1.31 11.65 4.81
C GLU A 363 1.93 12.63 5.83
N ALA A 364 2.89 12.16 6.63
CA ALA A 364 3.62 13.03 7.57
C ALA A 364 4.37 14.16 6.85
N ILE A 365 4.95 13.91 5.67
CA ILE A 365 5.65 14.97 4.92
C ILE A 365 4.72 16.05 4.37
N THR A 366 3.47 15.71 4.02
CA THR A 366 2.48 16.69 3.56
C THR A 366 1.89 17.45 4.76
N THR A 367 1.70 16.75 5.88
CA THR A 367 1.35 17.36 7.17
C THR A 367 2.43 18.35 7.63
N ALA A 368 3.72 18.00 7.49
CA ALA A 368 4.82 18.89 7.83
C ALA A 368 4.84 20.14 6.94
N ASP A 369 4.60 20.00 5.63
CA ASP A 369 4.50 21.13 4.69
C ASP A 369 3.35 22.09 5.07
N GLU A 370 2.17 21.56 5.40
CA GLU A 370 1.02 22.32 5.90
C GLU A 370 1.37 23.08 7.19
N LEU A 371 1.91 22.38 8.19
CA LEU A 371 2.30 22.97 9.47
C LEU A 371 3.40 24.03 9.32
N ASN A 372 4.28 23.86 8.33
CA ASN A 372 5.35 24.80 8.01
C ASN A 372 4.86 26.08 7.32
N ALA A 373 3.66 26.08 6.74
CA ALA A 373 3.05 27.24 6.09
C ALA A 373 2.06 28.01 7.00
N GLY A 374 1.76 27.49 8.20
CA GLY A 374 0.82 28.09 9.15
C GLY A 374 1.25 29.46 9.73
N ALA A 375 0.33 30.16 10.39
CA ALA A 375 0.57 31.52 10.90
C ALA A 375 1.66 31.62 12.00
N GLU A 376 1.86 30.57 12.78
CA GLU A 376 2.90 30.45 13.81
C GLU A 376 4.08 29.57 13.36
N ALA A 377 4.19 29.32 12.06
CA ALA A 377 5.08 28.32 11.52
C ALA A 377 6.56 28.76 11.48
N PRO A 378 7.51 27.80 11.51
CA PRO A 378 8.94 28.09 11.45
C PRO A 378 9.41 28.60 10.08
N GLY A 379 8.65 28.36 8.99
CA GLY A 379 8.94 28.93 7.66
C GLY A 379 10.18 28.35 6.98
N PHE A 380 10.43 27.04 7.11
CA PHE A 380 11.53 26.35 6.43
C PHE A 380 11.33 26.32 4.91
N ALA A 381 12.44 26.36 4.15
CA ALA A 381 12.44 26.31 2.69
C ALA A 381 12.24 24.87 2.15
N ILE A 382 11.10 24.26 2.49
CA ILE A 382 10.67 22.96 1.96
C ILE A 382 10.24 23.17 0.50
N ARG A 383 10.98 22.57 -0.43
CA ARG A 383 10.76 22.73 -1.88
C ARG A 383 10.27 21.46 -2.56
N SER A 384 10.46 20.28 -1.96
CA SER A 384 10.14 19.01 -2.63
C SER A 384 9.64 17.94 -1.67
N LEU A 385 8.55 17.29 -2.06
CA LEU A 385 7.96 16.15 -1.36
C LEU A 385 8.00 14.91 -2.28
N PHE A 386 8.54 13.81 -1.77
CA PHE A 386 8.58 12.52 -2.46
C PHE A 386 7.91 11.44 -1.61
N ALA A 387 6.68 11.08 -1.96
CA ALA A 387 5.89 10.11 -1.23
C ALA A 387 6.03 8.70 -1.83
N LEU A 388 6.34 7.73 -0.98
CA LEU A 388 6.36 6.29 -1.29
C LEU A 388 5.13 5.66 -0.66
N ALA A 389 4.26 5.08 -1.49
CA ALA A 389 3.04 4.40 -1.08
C ALA A 389 2.31 5.05 0.12
N PRO A 390 2.01 6.36 0.08
CA PRO A 390 1.55 7.10 1.26
C PRO A 390 0.15 6.68 1.70
N THR A 391 -0.12 6.77 3.00
CA THR A 391 -1.50 6.84 3.49
C THR A 391 -2.10 8.21 3.16
N GLU A 392 -3.40 8.35 3.43
CA GLU A 392 -4.14 9.58 3.18
C GLU A 392 -5.35 9.66 4.12
N GLY A 393 -5.59 10.83 4.72
CA GLY A 393 -6.75 11.11 5.56
C GLY A 393 -6.66 10.63 7.01
N LEU A 394 -5.45 10.35 7.52
CA LEU A 394 -5.19 10.08 8.93
C LEU A 394 -4.95 11.37 9.74
N TYR A 395 -4.44 12.42 9.10
CA TYR A 395 -4.37 13.78 9.66
C TYR A 395 -5.55 14.64 9.20
N GLU A 396 -6.14 15.41 10.12
CA GLU A 396 -7.23 16.35 9.85
C GLU A 396 -6.93 17.73 10.47
N PRO A 397 -7.17 18.85 9.76
CA PRO A 397 -7.70 18.92 8.39
C PRO A 397 -6.71 18.34 7.37
N GLN A 398 -7.21 17.67 6.32
CA GLN A 398 -6.35 17.16 5.25
C GLN A 398 -5.43 18.26 4.70
N ALA A 399 -4.13 17.96 4.62
CA ALA A 399 -3.13 18.92 4.18
C ALA A 399 -3.42 19.43 2.76
N VAL A 400 -3.45 20.76 2.62
CA VAL A 400 -3.52 21.45 1.34
C VAL A 400 -2.15 22.07 1.13
N ARG A 401 -1.34 21.41 0.30
CA ARG A 401 0.06 21.77 0.08
C ARG A 401 0.25 23.28 -0.14
N SER A 402 1.37 23.81 0.37
CA SER A 402 1.84 25.14 -0.02
C SER A 402 2.01 25.24 -1.54
N ALA A 403 1.72 26.42 -2.09
CA ALA A 403 1.76 26.70 -3.52
C ALA A 403 3.14 26.36 -4.13
N ASP A 404 4.23 26.58 -3.40
CA ASP A 404 5.60 26.62 -3.94
C ASP A 404 6.42 25.32 -3.78
N THR A 405 5.82 24.23 -3.31
CA THR A 405 6.54 22.96 -3.13
C THR A 405 6.53 22.14 -4.45
N ASP A 406 7.19 21.00 -4.58
CA ASP A 406 6.98 20.02 -5.66
C ASP A 406 6.48 18.72 -5.03
N TYR A 407 5.62 17.95 -5.72
CA TYR A 407 5.07 16.71 -5.15
C TYR A 407 5.13 15.57 -6.14
N VAL A 408 5.90 14.53 -5.83
CA VAL A 408 5.94 13.30 -6.63
C VAL A 408 5.59 12.11 -5.73
N VAL A 409 4.64 11.29 -6.18
CA VAL A 409 4.24 10.06 -5.48
C VAL A 409 4.54 8.81 -6.32
N LEU A 410 5.07 7.78 -5.68
CA LEU A 410 5.30 6.45 -6.24
C LEU A 410 4.55 5.38 -5.45
N GLN A 411 3.70 4.59 -6.12
CA GLN A 411 2.89 3.52 -5.56
C GLN A 411 3.21 2.17 -6.24
N GLY A 412 3.09 1.08 -5.49
CA GLY A 412 3.10 -0.27 -6.05
C GLY A 412 1.69 -0.74 -6.41
N ALA A 413 1.51 -1.34 -7.59
CA ALA A 413 0.20 -1.87 -8.00
C ALA A 413 -0.24 -3.11 -7.19
N GLN A 414 0.71 -3.80 -6.55
CA GLN A 414 0.47 -4.95 -5.68
C GLN A 414 0.59 -4.58 -4.18
N ASP A 415 0.46 -3.29 -3.85
CA ASP A 415 0.30 -2.84 -2.47
C ASP A 415 -0.98 -3.42 -1.85
N ALA A 416 -0.80 -4.16 -0.76
CA ALA A 416 -1.85 -4.83 -0.02
C ALA A 416 -2.12 -4.24 1.38
N ASP A 417 -1.38 -3.19 1.79
CA ASP A 417 -1.61 -2.46 3.04
C ASP A 417 -2.38 -1.17 2.76
N VAL A 418 -1.84 -0.34 1.87
CA VAL A 418 -2.52 0.82 1.30
C VAL A 418 -3.04 0.42 -0.08
N ILE A 419 -4.13 -0.35 -0.07
CA ILE A 419 -4.71 -0.92 -1.28
C ILE A 419 -5.11 0.16 -2.30
N GLY A 420 -5.53 1.34 -1.84
CA GLY A 420 -5.79 2.47 -2.72
C GLY A 420 -4.54 3.24 -3.07
N PHE A 421 -4.55 3.96 -4.18
CA PHE A 421 -3.48 4.89 -4.51
C PHE A 421 -3.70 6.21 -3.74
N GLY A 422 -3.66 6.16 -2.41
CA GLY A 422 -4.06 7.27 -1.52
C GLY A 422 -3.35 8.59 -1.83
N GLY A 423 -2.07 8.53 -2.19
CA GLY A 423 -1.32 9.73 -2.58
C GLY A 423 -1.81 10.44 -3.85
N LEU A 424 -2.73 9.86 -4.63
CA LEU A 424 -3.42 10.58 -5.72
C LEU A 424 -4.41 11.63 -5.20
N ASP A 425 -5.01 11.43 -4.02
CA ASP A 425 -5.91 12.43 -3.45
C ASP A 425 -5.11 13.65 -2.99
N GLN A 426 -3.97 13.44 -2.33
CA GLN A 426 -3.02 14.51 -2.08
C GLN A 426 -2.59 15.18 -3.39
N TRP A 427 -2.20 14.40 -4.42
CA TRP A 427 -1.82 14.92 -5.73
C TRP A 427 -2.93 15.79 -6.35
N ALA A 428 -4.20 15.41 -6.21
CA ALA A 428 -5.34 16.17 -6.70
C ALA A 428 -5.47 17.52 -5.98
N ARG A 429 -5.22 17.57 -4.67
CA ARG A 429 -5.22 18.81 -3.86
C ARG A 429 -4.00 19.70 -4.08
N VAL A 430 -2.91 19.19 -4.64
CA VAL A 430 -1.75 20.02 -4.98
C VAL A 430 -2.10 20.99 -6.13
N ALA A 431 -2.07 22.29 -5.84
CA ALA A 431 -2.22 23.34 -6.84
C ALA A 431 -0.92 23.56 -7.63
N VAL A 432 -1.03 23.64 -8.96
CA VAL A 432 0.06 23.97 -9.90
C VAL A 432 -0.57 24.79 -11.04
N GLY A 433 -0.02 25.96 -11.38
CA GLY A 433 -0.64 26.81 -12.41
C GLY A 433 -0.10 28.25 -12.53
N ASP A 434 -0.89 29.14 -13.14
CA ASP A 434 -0.50 30.53 -13.40
C ASP A 434 -0.22 31.28 -12.08
N GLY A 435 1.01 31.79 -11.95
CA GLY A 435 1.49 32.46 -10.74
C GLY A 435 2.04 31.53 -9.65
N VAL A 436 1.95 30.21 -9.83
CA VAL A 436 2.46 29.20 -8.90
C VAL A 436 3.38 28.23 -9.64
N ALA A 437 4.69 28.45 -9.51
CA ALA A 437 5.70 27.56 -10.08
C ALA A 437 5.64 26.19 -9.37
N GLY A 438 5.62 25.09 -10.13
CA GLY A 438 5.53 23.77 -9.52
C GLY A 438 5.37 22.61 -10.49
N LEU A 439 5.57 21.42 -9.97
CA LEU A 439 5.44 20.12 -10.60
C LEU A 439 4.74 19.20 -9.62
N LYS A 440 3.71 18.52 -10.11
CA LYS A 440 3.14 17.37 -9.43
C LYS A 440 3.18 16.14 -10.33
N GLY A 441 3.72 15.05 -9.81
CA GLY A 441 3.86 13.78 -10.50
C GLY A 441 3.21 12.64 -9.72
N ALA A 442 2.62 11.68 -10.41
CA ALA A 442 2.14 10.44 -9.81
C ALA A 442 2.56 9.24 -10.65
N VAL A 443 3.08 8.22 -10.00
CA VAL A 443 3.62 7.01 -10.63
C VAL A 443 3.08 5.79 -9.91
N ILE A 444 2.52 4.84 -10.66
CA ILE A 444 2.23 3.50 -10.17
C ILE A 444 2.96 2.48 -11.02
N VAL A 445 3.49 1.43 -10.40
CA VAL A 445 4.29 0.42 -11.10
C VAL A 445 3.85 -0.98 -10.67
N GLU A 446 3.67 -1.87 -11.65
CA GLU A 446 3.37 -3.28 -11.44
C GLU A 446 4.57 -4.04 -10.86
N GLY A 447 4.29 -5.03 -10.02
CA GLY A 447 5.25 -5.88 -9.35
C GLY A 447 5.81 -5.29 -8.04
N LEU A 448 5.43 -4.06 -7.70
CA LEU A 448 5.83 -3.41 -6.44
C LEU A 448 4.72 -3.59 -5.39
N ASN A 449 5.12 -3.91 -4.16
CA ASN A 449 4.23 -3.98 -2.99
C ASN A 449 4.47 -2.81 -2.02
N HIS A 450 3.78 -2.80 -0.88
CA HIS A 450 3.99 -1.80 0.17
C HIS A 450 5.35 -1.98 0.87
N ALA A 451 5.64 -3.18 1.35
CA ALA A 451 6.69 -3.38 2.34
C ALA A 451 8.12 -3.21 1.79
N GLN A 452 8.40 -3.58 0.53
CA GLN A 452 9.78 -3.67 0.03
C GLN A 452 10.43 -2.31 -0.24
N PHE A 453 9.70 -1.19 -0.20
CA PHE A 453 10.28 0.15 -0.16
C PHE A 453 11.21 0.33 1.04
N ASN A 454 10.95 -0.39 2.13
CA ASN A 454 11.82 -0.49 3.29
C ASN A 454 12.59 -1.82 3.27
N SER A 455 13.91 -1.79 3.36
CA SER A 455 14.73 -3.00 3.24
C SER A 455 14.60 -3.99 4.42
N ARG A 456 13.82 -3.66 5.45
CA ARG A 456 13.67 -4.46 6.68
C ARG A 456 12.25 -4.96 6.91
N TRP A 457 11.26 -4.57 6.10
CA TRP A 457 9.86 -4.93 6.32
C TRP A 457 9.46 -6.25 5.65
N GLY A 458 10.28 -6.77 4.73
CA GLY A 458 10.04 -8.03 4.04
C GLY A 458 9.06 -7.89 2.86
N SER A 459 8.44 -9.00 2.46
CA SER A 459 7.57 -9.08 1.27
C SER A 459 6.08 -9.20 1.58
N TYR A 460 5.71 -9.36 2.86
CA TYR A 460 4.32 -9.44 3.29
C TYR A 460 3.90 -8.09 3.85
N ASP A 461 2.98 -7.42 3.16
CA ASP A 461 2.54 -6.07 3.49
C ASP A 461 1.76 -6.01 4.81
N ILE A 462 0.85 -6.97 5.03
CA ILE A 462 -0.04 -6.98 6.19
C ILE A 462 -0.37 -8.40 6.65
N GLY A 463 -0.70 -8.52 7.94
CA GLY A 463 -1.27 -9.71 8.55
C GLY A 463 -0.26 -10.54 9.35
N ASN A 464 -0.79 -11.38 10.25
CA ASN A 464 -0.01 -12.27 11.12
C ASN A 464 -0.52 -13.70 10.99
N GLY A 465 0.39 -14.68 11.01
CA GLY A 465 0.08 -16.09 10.87
C GLY A 465 -0.33 -16.46 9.45
N LEU A 466 -1.26 -17.41 9.32
CA LEU A 466 -1.70 -17.93 8.03
C LEU A 466 -2.28 -16.86 7.06
N PRO A 467 -3.11 -15.88 7.50
CA PRO A 467 -3.70 -14.89 6.59
C PRO A 467 -2.72 -14.10 5.72
N LYS A 468 -1.50 -13.82 6.19
CA LYS A 468 -0.51 -13.07 5.38
C LYS A 468 -0.11 -13.82 4.10
N HIS A 469 -0.24 -15.16 4.09
CA HIS A 469 0.08 -16.00 2.94
C HIS A 469 -1.00 -15.99 1.85
N PHE A 470 -2.11 -15.27 2.05
CA PHE A 470 -3.07 -14.96 0.99
C PHE A 470 -2.50 -13.97 -0.03
N ILE A 471 -1.52 -13.16 0.39
CA ILE A 471 -0.75 -12.26 -0.47
C ILE A 471 0.10 -13.09 -1.43
N ASP A 472 0.04 -12.71 -2.71
CA ASP A 472 0.83 -13.33 -3.76
C ASP A 472 2.20 -12.67 -3.90
N THR A 473 3.12 -13.07 -3.03
CA THR A 473 4.51 -12.60 -3.11
C THR A 473 5.24 -13.09 -4.37
N GLY A 474 4.67 -14.05 -5.12
CA GLY A 474 5.24 -14.57 -6.37
C GLY A 474 5.16 -13.57 -7.53
N ARG A 475 4.25 -12.60 -7.45
CA ARG A 475 4.10 -11.49 -8.42
C ARG A 475 5.07 -10.34 -8.22
N LEU A 476 5.80 -10.33 -7.12
CA LEU A 476 6.63 -9.19 -6.77
C LEU A 476 7.97 -9.25 -7.49
N VAL A 477 8.43 -8.11 -7.99
CA VAL A 477 9.84 -7.96 -8.32
C VAL A 477 10.68 -8.13 -7.06
N SER A 478 11.96 -8.45 -7.21
CA SER A 478 12.83 -8.59 -6.03
C SER A 478 12.90 -7.28 -5.25
N ALA A 479 13.06 -7.38 -3.92
CA ALA A 479 13.18 -6.20 -3.06
C ALA A 479 14.26 -5.22 -3.54
N LYS A 480 15.40 -5.73 -4.03
CA LYS A 480 16.48 -4.89 -4.57
C LYS A 480 16.04 -4.10 -5.81
N GLN A 481 15.24 -4.71 -6.69
CA GLN A 481 14.71 -4.03 -7.88
C GLN A 481 13.71 -2.94 -7.51
N GLN A 482 12.77 -3.23 -6.61
CA GLN A 482 11.83 -2.22 -6.11
C GLN A 482 12.56 -1.05 -5.44
N GLN A 483 13.57 -1.34 -4.62
CA GLN A 483 14.41 -0.32 -3.98
C GLN A 483 15.19 0.50 -5.01
N HIS A 484 15.69 -0.12 -6.08
CA HIS A 484 16.35 0.59 -7.17
C HIS A 484 15.39 1.52 -7.91
N ILE A 485 14.16 1.07 -8.21
CA ILE A 485 13.11 1.90 -8.82
C ILE A 485 12.77 3.09 -7.93
N ALA A 486 12.60 2.86 -6.61
CA ALA A 486 12.33 3.92 -5.64
C ALA A 486 13.47 4.95 -5.59
N ALA A 487 14.73 4.48 -5.58
CA ALA A 487 15.90 5.33 -5.57
C ALA A 487 16.05 6.15 -6.87
N ALA A 488 15.77 5.56 -8.02
CA ALA A 488 15.79 6.25 -9.31
C ALA A 488 14.77 7.40 -9.37
N TRP A 489 13.53 7.15 -8.92
CA TRP A 489 12.49 8.18 -8.88
C TRP A 489 12.76 9.26 -7.83
N ALA A 490 13.27 8.89 -6.65
CA ALA A 490 13.66 9.85 -5.62
C ALA A 490 14.76 10.79 -6.14
N LEU A 491 15.78 10.23 -6.80
CA LEU A 491 16.88 11.01 -7.38
C LEU A 491 16.41 11.93 -8.50
N ALA A 492 15.60 11.41 -9.43
CA ALA A 492 15.04 12.20 -10.52
C ALA A 492 14.19 13.37 -9.98
N THR A 493 13.39 13.10 -8.94
CA THR A 493 12.60 14.12 -8.24
C THR A 493 13.51 15.17 -7.61
N PHE A 494 14.36 14.80 -6.65
CA PHE A 494 15.15 15.78 -5.91
C PHE A 494 16.16 16.54 -6.77
N ARG A 495 16.69 15.95 -7.84
CA ARG A 495 17.53 16.70 -8.80
C ARG A 495 16.74 17.76 -9.54
N ALA A 496 15.50 17.46 -9.95
CA ALA A 496 14.65 18.37 -10.71
C ALA A 496 14.07 19.51 -9.86
N THR A 497 13.89 19.29 -8.55
CA THR A 497 13.10 20.17 -7.66
C THR A 497 13.95 20.88 -6.61
N LEU A 498 15.07 20.27 -6.18
CA LEU A 498 16.05 20.91 -5.28
C LEU A 498 17.26 21.43 -6.05
N GLY A 499 17.49 20.95 -7.28
CA GLY A 499 18.49 21.50 -8.17
C GLY A 499 17.90 22.63 -9.01
N ASP A 500 18.64 23.74 -9.16
CA ASP A 500 18.31 24.80 -10.11
C ASP A 500 18.74 24.38 -11.55
N ASP A 501 18.40 23.15 -11.96
CA ASP A 501 18.76 22.55 -13.25
C ASP A 501 17.52 22.32 -14.13
N PRO A 502 17.26 23.22 -15.10
CA PRO A 502 16.14 23.08 -16.03
C PRO A 502 16.17 21.78 -16.84
N ALA A 503 17.36 21.23 -17.13
CA ALA A 503 17.49 19.99 -17.88
C ALA A 503 17.05 18.78 -17.04
N ALA A 504 17.42 18.74 -15.75
CA ALA A 504 16.92 17.73 -14.83
C ALA A 504 15.39 17.79 -14.69
N ARG A 505 14.84 19.01 -14.63
CA ARG A 505 13.38 19.20 -14.58
C ARG A 505 12.70 18.73 -15.86
N ALA A 506 13.21 19.08 -17.03
CA ALA A 506 12.70 18.59 -18.31
C ALA A 506 12.80 17.06 -18.43
N ALA A 507 13.87 16.44 -17.93
CA ALA A 507 14.05 15.00 -17.91
C ALA A 507 13.01 14.29 -17.02
N LEU A 508 12.71 14.83 -15.83
CA LEU A 508 11.66 14.31 -14.96
C LEU A 508 10.27 14.39 -15.64
N ILE A 509 9.93 15.53 -16.23
CA ILE A 509 8.67 15.70 -16.97
C ILE A 509 8.58 14.70 -18.11
N THR A 510 9.67 14.53 -18.86
CA THR A 510 9.76 13.57 -19.96
C THR A 510 9.51 12.16 -19.46
N ALA A 511 10.13 11.77 -18.34
CA ALA A 511 9.92 10.46 -17.74
C ALA A 511 8.46 10.24 -17.29
N LEU A 512 7.81 11.28 -16.74
CA LEU A 512 6.41 11.23 -16.31
C LEU A 512 5.40 11.23 -17.46
N THR A 513 5.76 11.80 -18.63
CA THR A 513 4.88 11.81 -19.81
C THR A 513 5.31 10.85 -20.92
N ALA A 514 6.33 10.03 -20.67
CA ALA A 514 6.83 9.09 -21.67
C ALA A 514 5.74 8.04 -22.01
N PRO A 515 5.63 7.64 -23.29
CA PRO A 515 4.70 6.59 -23.70
C PRO A 515 4.89 5.31 -22.87
N ARG A 516 3.80 4.56 -22.69
CA ARG A 516 3.81 3.20 -22.14
C ARG A 516 3.29 2.21 -23.18
N ASP A 517 3.55 0.92 -22.95
CA ASP A 517 2.81 -0.13 -23.65
C ASP A 517 1.32 -0.01 -23.27
N ALA A 518 0.50 0.40 -24.24
CA ALA A 518 -0.92 0.61 -24.05
C ALA A 518 -1.70 -0.71 -23.97
N ASP A 519 -1.20 -1.77 -24.61
CA ASP A 519 -1.86 -3.07 -24.68
C ASP A 519 -1.62 -3.90 -23.41
N ARG A 520 -0.45 -3.73 -22.78
CA ARG A 520 -0.10 -4.34 -21.49
C ARG A 520 0.57 -3.31 -20.58
N PRO A 521 -0.22 -2.38 -20.01
CA PRO A 521 0.34 -1.36 -19.13
C PRO A 521 0.98 -2.02 -17.91
N ARG A 522 2.27 -1.76 -17.70
CA ARG A 522 3.05 -2.14 -16.50
C ARG A 522 3.19 -1.00 -15.50
N SER A 523 2.80 0.20 -15.90
CA SER A 523 2.85 1.42 -15.09
C SER A 523 1.82 2.43 -15.59
N ALA A 524 1.45 3.39 -14.75
CA ALA A 524 0.76 4.61 -15.15
C ALA A 524 1.50 5.79 -14.55
N ARG A 525 1.65 6.86 -15.33
CA ARG A 525 2.40 8.06 -14.94
C ARG A 525 1.61 9.31 -15.29
N ARG A 526 1.59 10.26 -14.36
CA ARG A 526 0.86 11.52 -14.50
C ARG A 526 1.75 12.68 -14.15
N ALA A 527 1.58 13.80 -14.85
CA ALA A 527 2.31 15.04 -14.62
C ALA A 527 1.42 16.26 -14.86
N ILE A 528 1.45 17.19 -13.91
CA ILE A 528 1.00 18.57 -14.12
C ILE A 528 2.15 19.50 -13.74
N THR A 529 2.41 20.50 -14.58
CA THR A 529 3.50 21.45 -14.42
C THR A 529 3.00 22.87 -14.56
N SER A 530 3.64 23.81 -13.86
CA SER A 530 3.40 25.24 -14.05
C SER A 530 3.65 25.64 -15.50
N GLY A 531 2.85 26.57 -16.00
CA GLY A 531 2.88 26.99 -17.40
C GLY A 531 2.07 26.08 -18.34
N THR A 532 1.47 24.98 -17.87
CA THR A 532 0.44 24.29 -18.64
C THR A 532 -0.82 25.13 -18.67
N THR A 533 -1.20 25.63 -19.85
CA THR A 533 -2.43 26.38 -20.05
C THR A 533 -3.61 25.40 -20.19
N PRO A 534 -4.55 25.34 -19.22
CA PRO A 534 -5.71 24.47 -19.35
C PRO A 534 -6.64 24.97 -20.47
N ALA A 535 -7.43 24.07 -21.03
CA ALA A 535 -8.52 24.45 -21.92
C ALA A 535 -9.52 25.34 -21.18
N ALA A 536 -10.00 26.40 -21.83
CA ALA A 536 -10.97 27.33 -21.23
C ALA A 536 -12.35 26.69 -21.06
N GLU A 537 -12.69 25.76 -21.93
CA GLU A 537 -13.94 25.01 -21.91
C GLU A 537 -13.70 23.62 -22.50
N VAL A 538 -14.32 22.60 -21.91
CA VAL A 538 -14.34 21.24 -22.42
C VAL A 538 -15.80 20.86 -22.69
N THR A 539 -16.12 20.55 -23.94
CA THR A 539 -17.47 20.17 -24.38
C THR A 539 -17.48 18.79 -25.03
N SER A 540 -18.61 18.11 -24.98
CA SER A 540 -18.77 16.76 -25.54
C SER A 540 -19.84 16.70 -26.63
N ALA A 541 -19.66 15.86 -27.64
CA ALA A 541 -20.60 15.63 -28.73
C ALA A 541 -20.54 14.17 -29.24
N GLY A 542 -21.55 13.76 -30.02
CA GLY A 542 -21.67 12.41 -30.58
C GLY A 542 -22.66 11.53 -29.80
N ASP A 543 -22.77 10.26 -30.21
CA ASP A 543 -23.59 9.28 -29.52
C ASP A 543 -22.71 8.63 -28.44
N GLY A 544 -23.01 8.94 -27.17
CA GLY A 544 -22.23 8.47 -26.03
C GLY A 544 -22.73 9.05 -24.71
N GLU A 545 -22.42 8.37 -23.61
CA GLU A 545 -22.66 8.83 -22.25
C GLU A 545 -21.45 9.62 -21.76
N PHE A 546 -21.67 10.89 -21.40
CA PHE A 546 -20.65 11.80 -20.90
C PHE A 546 -21.02 12.22 -19.48
N GLN A 547 -20.15 11.92 -18.52
CA GLN A 547 -20.38 12.23 -17.11
C GLN A 547 -19.10 12.69 -16.43
N GLU A 548 -19.20 13.68 -15.57
CA GLU A 548 -18.15 13.98 -14.60
C GLU A 548 -18.31 13.04 -13.41
N VAL A 549 -17.24 12.32 -13.09
CA VAL A 549 -17.23 11.34 -12.00
C VAL A 549 -15.95 11.47 -11.19
N PRO A 550 -15.97 11.18 -9.89
CA PRO A 550 -14.77 10.92 -9.12
C PRO A 550 -13.94 9.83 -9.81
N LEU A 551 -12.62 10.00 -9.87
CA LEU A 551 -11.71 9.01 -10.44
C LEU A 551 -11.90 7.68 -9.68
N PRO A 552 -12.33 6.59 -10.34
CA PRO A 552 -12.55 5.32 -9.65
C PRO A 552 -11.21 4.70 -9.22
N LEU A 553 -10.83 4.94 -7.97
CA LEU A 553 -9.70 4.29 -7.31
C LEU A 553 -10.18 3.02 -6.59
N ARG A 554 -9.33 1.99 -6.54
CA ARG A 554 -9.63 0.80 -5.75
C ARG A 554 -9.46 1.13 -4.27
N GLY A 555 -10.52 1.03 -3.46
CA GLY A 555 -10.40 1.16 -2.00
C GLY A 555 -10.00 2.54 -1.44
N ALA A 556 -10.03 3.61 -2.23
CA ALA A 556 -9.86 5.00 -1.79
C ALA A 556 -10.93 5.89 -2.45
N PRO A 557 -11.36 7.00 -1.80
CA PRO A 557 -12.07 8.05 -2.51
C PRO A 557 -11.19 8.54 -3.66
N GLY A 558 -11.77 8.90 -4.80
CA GLY A 558 -11.04 9.57 -5.87
C GLY A 558 -11.32 11.05 -5.80
N ALA A 559 -10.45 11.83 -5.15
CA ALA A 559 -10.68 13.26 -4.95
C ALA A 559 -10.70 14.05 -6.27
N GLU A 560 -10.04 13.54 -7.31
CA GLU A 560 -10.07 14.14 -8.63
C GLU A 560 -11.37 13.82 -9.39
N ILE A 561 -11.95 14.86 -10.00
CA ILE A 561 -13.06 14.71 -10.95
C ILE A 561 -12.50 14.55 -12.36
N VAL A 562 -12.97 13.52 -13.06
CA VAL A 562 -12.60 13.20 -14.44
C VAL A 562 -13.84 13.07 -15.33
N HIS A 563 -13.68 13.33 -16.62
CA HIS A 563 -14.73 13.10 -17.61
C HIS A 563 -14.73 11.62 -18.03
N SER A 564 -15.82 10.91 -17.72
CA SER A 564 -16.09 9.57 -18.22
C SER A 564 -16.81 9.67 -19.57
N VAL A 565 -16.21 9.07 -20.60
CA VAL A 565 -16.78 8.93 -21.95
C VAL A 565 -17.06 7.45 -22.19
N ARG A 566 -18.32 7.07 -22.41
CA ARG A 566 -18.74 5.69 -22.71
C ARG A 566 -19.59 5.64 -23.96
N TRP A 567 -19.38 4.62 -24.80
CA TRP A 567 -20.10 4.44 -26.05
C TRP A 567 -20.20 2.96 -26.43
N GLU A 568 -21.14 2.64 -27.31
CA GLU A 568 -21.35 1.31 -27.87
C GLU A 568 -20.86 1.23 -29.32
N ALA A 569 -20.69 0.02 -29.85
CA ALA A 569 -20.26 -0.17 -31.23
C ALA A 569 -21.37 0.25 -32.21
N GLY A 570 -21.05 1.09 -33.19
CA GLY A 570 -21.99 1.60 -34.20
C GLY A 570 -22.58 2.98 -33.90
N ASP A 571 -22.27 3.54 -32.73
CA ASP A 571 -22.62 4.92 -32.34
C ASP A 571 -21.90 5.96 -33.22
N ALA A 572 -22.47 7.16 -33.38
CA ALA A 572 -21.71 8.29 -33.93
C ALA A 572 -20.50 8.60 -33.04
N ALA A 573 -19.30 8.69 -33.65
CA ALA A 573 -18.02 8.83 -32.97
C ALA A 573 -18.07 9.86 -31.82
N PRO A 574 -17.93 9.44 -30.55
CA PRO A 574 -17.87 10.34 -29.42
C PRO A 574 -16.70 11.31 -29.62
N THR A 575 -16.90 12.57 -29.28
CA THR A 575 -15.89 13.61 -29.43
C THR A 575 -15.88 14.49 -28.18
N VAL A 576 -14.69 14.73 -27.63
CA VAL A 576 -14.46 15.71 -26.56
C VAL A 576 -13.61 16.85 -27.12
N THR A 577 -14.15 18.06 -27.08
CA THR A 577 -13.53 19.27 -27.62
C THR A 577 -13.03 20.16 -26.50
N ALA A 578 -11.72 20.41 -26.48
CA ALA A 578 -11.06 21.40 -25.65
C ALA A 578 -10.94 22.73 -26.42
N ARG A 579 -11.44 23.83 -25.85
CA ARG A 579 -11.45 25.16 -26.48
C ARG A 579 -10.38 26.09 -25.92
N PHE A 580 -9.79 26.88 -26.82
CA PHE A 580 -8.79 27.91 -26.57
C PHE A 580 -9.21 29.22 -27.27
N PRO A 581 -10.15 30.00 -26.68
CA PRO A 581 -10.83 31.11 -27.36
C PRO A 581 -9.91 32.22 -27.89
N GLY A 582 -8.74 32.41 -27.27
CA GLY A 582 -7.75 33.42 -27.69
C GLY A 582 -6.89 33.01 -28.88
N GLY A 583 -6.98 31.75 -29.34
CA GLY A 583 -6.00 31.16 -30.24
C GLY A 583 -4.71 30.85 -29.49
N VAL A 584 -4.15 29.66 -29.73
CA VAL A 584 -2.89 29.21 -29.13
C VAL A 584 -1.92 28.76 -30.20
N ASP A 585 -0.64 28.86 -29.90
CA ASP A 585 0.43 28.40 -30.77
C ASP A 585 0.84 26.96 -30.42
N LEU A 586 0.38 26.01 -31.23
CA LEU A 586 0.78 24.61 -31.14
C LEU A 586 2.14 24.32 -31.80
N GLY A 587 2.77 25.30 -32.46
CA GLY A 587 4.12 25.16 -32.99
C GLY A 587 5.21 25.22 -31.91
N VAL A 588 4.87 25.70 -30.71
CA VAL A 588 5.79 25.85 -29.57
C VAL A 588 5.23 25.22 -28.28
N ALA A 589 4.16 24.45 -28.39
CA ALA A 589 3.50 23.82 -27.25
C ALA A 589 3.01 22.41 -27.61
N ARG A 590 2.93 21.55 -26.59
CA ARG A 590 2.45 20.18 -26.71
C ARG A 590 1.03 20.03 -26.21
N LEU A 591 0.27 19.23 -26.96
CA LEU A 591 -0.91 18.47 -26.58
C LEU A 591 -0.78 17.75 -25.23
N VAL A 592 -1.26 18.25 -24.09
CA VAL A 592 -1.21 17.46 -22.84
C VAL A 592 -2.60 17.11 -22.34
N PHE A 593 -2.86 15.82 -22.12
CA PHE A 593 -4.09 15.35 -21.49
C PHE A 593 -3.89 14.03 -20.75
N ASP A 594 -4.69 13.82 -19.70
CA ASP A 594 -4.71 12.56 -18.97
C ASP A 594 -5.79 11.63 -19.54
N ALA A 595 -5.45 10.38 -19.86
CA ALA A 595 -6.42 9.40 -20.35
C ALA A 595 -6.14 7.97 -19.87
N GLY A 596 -7.20 7.21 -19.62
CA GLY A 596 -7.12 5.78 -19.32
C GLY A 596 -8.41 5.04 -19.68
N SER A 597 -8.29 3.90 -20.37
CA SER A 597 -9.45 3.08 -20.72
C SER A 597 -9.87 2.17 -19.56
N ARG A 598 -11.17 2.03 -19.37
CA ARG A 598 -11.77 1.11 -18.37
C ARG A 598 -11.91 -0.32 -18.86
N LEU A 599 -11.81 -0.54 -20.17
CA LEU A 599 -12.06 -1.85 -20.79
C LEU A 599 -10.79 -2.34 -21.48
N GLN A 600 -10.58 -1.90 -22.71
CA GLN A 600 -9.49 -2.31 -23.58
C GLN A 600 -8.81 -1.07 -24.19
N PRO A 601 -7.58 -1.18 -24.70
CA PRO A 601 -6.90 -0.06 -25.32
C PRO A 601 -7.72 0.58 -26.46
N VAL A 602 -7.67 1.91 -26.58
CA VAL A 602 -8.48 2.68 -27.53
C VAL A 602 -7.60 3.64 -28.32
N ASP A 603 -7.76 3.68 -29.64
CA ASP A 603 -7.07 4.64 -30.50
C ASP A 603 -7.86 5.95 -30.60
N VAL A 604 -7.38 7.01 -29.94
CA VAL A 604 -7.99 8.33 -29.94
C VAL A 604 -7.35 9.20 -31.02
N ARG A 605 -8.14 9.68 -31.99
CA ARG A 605 -7.64 10.58 -33.03
C ARG A 605 -7.69 12.02 -32.54
N ILE A 606 -6.66 12.80 -32.86
CA ILE A 606 -6.62 14.23 -32.53
C ILE A 606 -6.94 15.02 -33.78
N ARG A 607 -7.91 15.92 -33.68
CA ARG A 607 -8.22 16.92 -34.70
C ARG A 607 -8.08 18.31 -34.11
N VAL A 608 -7.44 19.21 -34.85
CA VAL A 608 -7.22 20.61 -34.44
C VAL A 608 -8.02 21.53 -35.34
N THR A 609 -8.54 22.63 -34.79
CA THR A 609 -9.31 23.65 -35.51
C THR A 609 -8.76 25.05 -35.23
N ASP A 610 -8.41 25.81 -36.26
CA ASP A 610 -7.96 27.20 -36.08
C ASP A 610 -9.11 28.20 -35.93
N THR A 611 -8.78 29.45 -35.57
CA THR A 611 -9.76 30.55 -35.43
C THR A 611 -10.49 30.89 -36.73
N ALA A 612 -10.03 30.41 -37.90
CA ALA A 612 -10.71 30.56 -39.18
C ALA A 612 -11.65 29.38 -39.50
N GLY A 613 -11.76 28.39 -38.59
CA GLY A 613 -12.61 27.21 -38.73
C GLY A 613 -12.00 26.11 -39.61
N ARG A 614 -10.73 26.20 -39.98
CA ARG A 614 -10.04 25.17 -40.77
C ARG A 614 -9.60 24.05 -39.84
N THR A 615 -9.72 22.81 -40.30
CA THR A 615 -9.43 21.63 -39.48
C THR A 615 -8.33 20.75 -40.07
N ALA A 616 -7.54 20.15 -39.21
CA ALA A 616 -6.53 19.14 -39.56
C ALA A 616 -6.64 17.97 -38.58
N THR A 617 -6.52 16.74 -39.07
CA THR A 617 -6.47 15.53 -38.21
C THR A 617 -5.05 14.99 -38.22
N LEU A 618 -4.49 14.71 -37.04
CA LEU A 618 -3.17 14.12 -36.94
C LEU A 618 -3.17 12.71 -37.57
N PRO A 619 -2.09 12.33 -38.28
CA PRO A 619 -2.03 11.04 -38.97
C PRO A 619 -1.96 9.84 -38.00
N ALA A 620 -1.31 10.01 -36.85
CA ALA A 620 -1.20 8.99 -35.82
C ALA A 620 -2.26 9.20 -34.73
N ALA A 621 -2.98 8.13 -34.37
CA ALA A 621 -3.84 8.13 -33.20
C ALA A 621 -3.02 7.95 -31.92
N VAL A 622 -3.51 8.49 -30.82
CA VAL A 622 -2.95 8.23 -29.48
C VAL A 622 -3.60 6.97 -28.94
N ARG A 623 -2.78 5.93 -28.71
CA ARG A 623 -3.27 4.68 -28.13
C ARG A 623 -3.40 4.81 -26.61
N VAL A 624 -4.62 5.02 -26.14
CA VAL A 624 -4.97 5.09 -24.72
C VAL A 624 -4.97 3.68 -24.13
N GLY A 625 -4.16 3.45 -23.10
CA GLY A 625 -3.97 2.13 -22.50
C GLY A 625 -5.17 1.64 -21.68
N GLY A 626 -5.29 0.30 -21.58
CA GLY A 626 -6.28 -0.37 -20.74
C GLY A 626 -6.03 -0.22 -19.22
N PRO A 627 -6.85 -0.89 -18.39
CA PRO A 627 -6.66 -0.86 -16.94
C PRO A 627 -5.38 -1.61 -16.53
N LEU A 628 -4.71 -1.11 -15.48
CA LEU A 628 -3.52 -1.71 -14.90
C LEU A 628 -3.89 -2.96 -14.08
N ASP A 629 -3.08 -4.02 -14.15
CA ASP A 629 -3.21 -5.18 -13.26
C ASP A 629 -2.72 -4.81 -11.86
N THR A 630 -3.61 -5.00 -10.88
CA THR A 630 -3.37 -4.65 -9.48
C THR A 630 -3.63 -5.85 -8.55
N GLU A 631 -3.78 -7.06 -9.09
CA GLU A 631 -4.05 -8.26 -8.28
C GLU A 631 -2.86 -8.58 -7.36
N TYR A 632 -3.07 -8.42 -6.04
CA TYR A 632 -2.07 -8.70 -4.99
C TYR A 632 -2.31 -9.98 -4.17
N LEU A 633 -3.42 -10.69 -4.39
CA LEU A 633 -3.73 -11.96 -3.73
C LEU A 633 -3.55 -13.13 -4.69
N ARG A 634 -3.40 -14.34 -4.14
CA ARG A 634 -3.16 -15.57 -4.93
C ARG A 634 -4.26 -15.92 -5.91
N TRP A 635 -5.48 -15.43 -5.65
CA TRP A 635 -6.65 -15.67 -6.48
C TRP A 635 -7.56 -14.44 -6.49
N GLU A 636 -8.11 -14.14 -7.66
CA GLU A 636 -9.06 -13.04 -7.88
C GLU A 636 -10.24 -13.06 -6.90
N TRP A 637 -10.84 -14.22 -6.61
CA TRP A 637 -11.99 -14.32 -5.69
C TRP A 637 -11.67 -13.94 -4.25
N MET A 638 -10.39 -13.92 -3.86
CA MET A 638 -9.97 -13.50 -2.53
C MET A 638 -9.95 -11.97 -2.41
N GLN A 639 -9.91 -11.24 -3.52
CA GLN A 639 -9.75 -9.79 -3.53
C GLN A 639 -10.96 -9.09 -2.89
N PRO A 640 -10.75 -8.19 -1.92
CA PRO A 640 -11.82 -7.34 -1.40
C PRO A 640 -12.18 -6.18 -2.35
N VAL A 641 -11.35 -5.94 -3.38
CA VAL A 641 -11.47 -4.86 -4.37
C VAL A 641 -11.27 -5.39 -5.79
N ALA A 642 -11.49 -4.55 -6.81
CA ALA A 642 -11.24 -4.94 -8.20
C ALA A 642 -9.78 -5.33 -8.43
N ALA A 643 -9.54 -6.38 -9.24
CA ALA A 643 -8.21 -6.86 -9.58
C ALA A 643 -7.47 -5.93 -10.57
N THR A 644 -8.18 -5.07 -11.28
CA THR A 644 -7.60 -4.08 -12.19
C THR A 644 -8.06 -2.67 -11.86
N GLN A 645 -7.30 -1.66 -12.30
CA GLN A 645 -7.59 -0.26 -12.03
C GLN A 645 -7.39 0.61 -13.27
N PRO A 646 -8.40 1.41 -13.68
CA PRO A 646 -8.32 2.27 -14.86
C PRO A 646 -7.62 3.59 -14.52
N LEU A 647 -6.31 3.55 -14.30
CA LEU A 647 -5.52 4.74 -13.97
C LEU A 647 -5.13 5.53 -15.23
N PRO A 648 -5.53 6.81 -15.33
CA PRO A 648 -5.11 7.68 -16.41
C PRO A 648 -3.58 7.85 -16.46
N GLN A 649 -3.05 7.99 -17.66
CA GLN A 649 -1.69 8.43 -17.93
C GLN A 649 -1.74 9.81 -18.60
N THR A 650 -0.77 10.67 -18.29
CA THR A 650 -0.51 11.88 -19.07
C THR A 650 0.10 11.53 -20.44
N TYR A 651 -0.58 11.96 -21.50
CA TYR A 651 -0.10 11.93 -22.87
C TYR A 651 0.40 13.32 -23.24
N ALA A 652 1.64 13.42 -23.72
CA ALA A 652 2.19 14.64 -24.30
C ALA A 652 2.38 14.42 -25.82
N VAL A 653 1.53 15.05 -26.61
CA VAL A 653 1.46 14.89 -28.06
C VAL A 653 2.02 16.12 -28.75
N GLU A 654 3.00 15.88 -29.63
CA GLU A 654 3.51 16.89 -30.53
C GLU A 654 2.59 17.00 -31.75
N VAL A 655 2.08 18.21 -32.01
CA VAL A 655 1.27 18.48 -33.19
C VAL A 655 2.17 19.15 -34.24
N SER A 656 2.67 18.37 -35.20
CA SER A 656 3.59 18.90 -36.21
C SER A 656 2.98 20.07 -37.00
N PRO A 657 3.65 21.24 -37.05
CA PRO A 657 3.22 22.37 -37.87
C PRO A 657 3.08 22.03 -39.36
N GLU A 658 3.84 21.05 -39.86
CA GLU A 658 3.78 20.61 -41.25
C GLU A 658 2.41 20.00 -41.60
N VAL A 659 1.84 19.19 -40.68
CA VAL A 659 0.52 18.58 -40.84
C VAL A 659 -0.56 19.66 -40.88
N MET A 660 -0.44 20.68 -40.02
CA MET A 660 -1.37 21.81 -39.98
C MET A 660 -1.28 22.63 -41.26
N HIS A 661 -0.07 23.00 -41.69
CA HIS A 661 0.15 23.76 -42.92
C HIS A 661 -0.34 23.04 -44.17
N ALA A 662 -0.14 21.73 -44.27
CA ALA A 662 -0.62 20.92 -45.40
C ALA A 662 -2.15 20.93 -45.52
N ALA A 663 -2.86 21.00 -44.38
CA ALA A 663 -4.32 21.15 -44.32
C ALA A 663 -4.79 22.62 -44.36
N GLY A 664 -3.86 23.58 -44.49
CA GLY A 664 -4.15 25.01 -44.48
C GLY A 664 -4.54 25.57 -43.12
N VAL A 665 -4.33 24.85 -42.02
CA VAL A 665 -4.58 25.29 -40.64
C VAL A 665 -3.45 26.18 -40.15
N ASN A 666 -3.77 27.31 -39.49
CA ASN A 666 -2.76 28.16 -38.87
C ASN A 666 -2.32 27.59 -37.50
N PRO A 667 -1.07 27.11 -37.35
CA PRO A 667 -0.60 26.52 -36.10
C PRO A 667 -0.52 27.53 -34.95
N THR A 668 -0.41 28.82 -35.25
CA THR A 668 -0.28 29.89 -34.24
C THR A 668 -1.63 30.43 -33.74
N ALA A 669 -2.74 29.90 -34.26
CA ALA A 669 -4.09 30.40 -33.97
C ALA A 669 -5.08 29.24 -33.81
N VAL A 670 -4.66 28.17 -33.13
CA VAL A 670 -5.53 27.03 -32.86
C VAL A 670 -6.58 27.41 -31.81
N SER A 671 -7.85 27.25 -32.15
CA SER A 671 -8.99 27.63 -31.31
C SER A 671 -9.61 26.45 -30.58
N SER A 672 -9.44 25.22 -31.07
CA SER A 672 -9.88 24.01 -30.38
C SER A 672 -9.11 22.77 -30.80
N VAL A 673 -9.15 21.77 -29.91
CA VAL A 673 -8.63 20.43 -30.14
C VAL A 673 -9.71 19.41 -29.78
N ASP A 674 -10.01 18.52 -30.72
CA ASP A 674 -10.97 17.43 -30.58
C ASP A 674 -10.23 16.11 -30.34
N LEU A 675 -10.62 15.41 -29.27
CA LEU A 675 -10.32 14.01 -29.03
C LEU A 675 -11.47 13.17 -29.59
N VAL A 676 -11.24 12.50 -30.73
CA VAL A 676 -12.24 11.73 -31.46
C VAL A 676 -12.05 10.23 -31.15
N PHE A 677 -13.05 9.64 -30.52
CA PHE A 677 -13.07 8.24 -30.12
C PHE A 677 -13.54 7.34 -31.28
N PRO A 678 -13.10 6.07 -31.32
CA PRO A 678 -13.52 5.13 -32.35
C PRO A 678 -15.00 4.76 -32.18
N ALA A 679 -15.70 4.58 -33.31
CA ALA A 679 -17.11 4.20 -33.36
C ALA A 679 -17.33 2.72 -33.69
N ASP A 680 -16.29 2.03 -34.17
CA ASP A 680 -16.34 0.65 -34.64
C ASP A 680 -16.31 -0.39 -33.51
N THR A 681 -15.89 0.03 -32.31
CA THR A 681 -15.85 -0.80 -31.11
C THR A 681 -16.46 -0.05 -29.94
N ALA A 682 -17.13 -0.76 -29.03
CA ALA A 682 -17.59 -0.17 -27.77
C ALA A 682 -16.38 0.17 -26.88
N GLY A 683 -16.51 1.23 -26.08
CA GLY A 683 -15.41 1.66 -25.23
C GLY A 683 -15.84 2.54 -24.06
N SER A 684 -14.88 2.72 -23.15
CA SER A 684 -15.05 3.59 -21.99
C SER A 684 -13.70 4.17 -21.59
N VAL A 685 -13.56 5.49 -21.62
CA VAL A 685 -12.33 6.22 -21.31
C VAL A 685 -12.60 7.24 -20.21
N LEU A 686 -11.66 7.31 -19.28
CA LEU A 686 -11.53 8.39 -18.31
C LEU A 686 -10.58 9.44 -18.87
N LEU A 687 -11.03 10.68 -18.93
CA LEU A 687 -10.24 11.84 -19.33
C LEU A 687 -10.08 12.78 -18.14
N GLY A 688 -8.84 13.09 -17.80
CA GLY A 688 -8.51 14.17 -16.87
C GLY A 688 -8.40 15.51 -17.59
N PRO A 689 -7.71 16.49 -16.96
CA PRO A 689 -7.51 17.81 -17.54
C PRO A 689 -6.85 17.77 -18.93
N ILE A 690 -7.30 18.64 -19.83
CA ILE A 690 -6.73 18.85 -21.17
C ILE A 690 -6.13 20.26 -21.20
N GLY A 691 -4.90 20.39 -21.70
CA GLY A 691 -4.21 21.66 -21.78
C GLY A 691 -3.03 21.64 -22.74
N LEU A 692 -2.28 22.75 -22.73
CA LEU A 692 -1.11 22.97 -23.58
C LEU A 692 0.10 23.25 -22.70
N ARG A 693 1.19 22.52 -22.93
CA ARG A 693 2.44 22.75 -22.21
C ARG A 693 3.48 23.34 -23.17
N PRO A 694 4.10 24.49 -22.87
CA PRO A 694 5.24 25.01 -23.62
C PRO A 694 6.37 23.98 -23.69
N GLU A 695 7.15 24.00 -24.78
CA GLU A 695 8.35 23.17 -24.90
C GLU A 695 9.49 23.56 -23.95
#